data_AF-C4K468-F1
#
_entry.id   AF-C4K468-F1
#
_cell.length_a   1.000
_cell.length_b   1.000
_cell.length_c   1.000
_cell.angle_alpha   90.00
_cell.angle_beta   90.00
_cell.angle_gamma   90.00
#
_symmetry.space_group_name_H-M   'P 1'
#
loop_
_entity.id
_entity.type
_entity.pdbx_description
1 polymer ?
#
loop_
_entity_poly.entity_id
_entity_poly.type
_entity_poly.pdbx_seq_one_letter_code
_entity_poly.pdbx_strand_id
1 'polypeptide(L)'
;MRGNSHVRFLREWALAACLPNHSAGGGKGYMLWLKSLTESDDKNYLKIKGNEDAYQIEKILKNQLRHQYLSTELEKMFRLDSSQNTEIAGENLLFYKKSHSQQIKSIVSSLFTSANEEYSETIERNSLKVDTKNNSGYIMPFQSSSETRLMSFFDLLKNPYQNQYFLFYTENHAMAVTVIHQNGQRYWTFFDANLGAYSFNQYTAWREFTTNCLLNTTRSNGEKLYQFQDPEAGEKTKIQYTRLVPNDNSSYDGVWKEAQSQEESYFLKSLVEKKIQVNFHPKVKGQLVSYTLNADNKMTQITIKIVHHKNNELLVTLPYDSFNQIRESVLRRIDKKGHLIINEYSKNPLDNLEPAQHRIGRVKQVIKIINDVASKKLDYEFIEKDKGMLTLLKGFFEDKNHVFNYKEFVKICFDPLKRKNWMLKAKQLLIMGNIENELNTLSDQEALEKAYYLRVIQEKNLKDLIVLSSKKKYNSAGIRTNIYPQSLYIPNIENQAYNSLTLGIIWVNLKTKGRESYNNFLKFLTTHFMINIDQADSPDHKKLKEFQNLFESLKENIKQKQKNIFITTSHYSVLPKKPKRYFLSATQSNRGHILVLDITQNDQGHTITLYDPIIGDIKIKTSDEKNTEFDQFLNDYLDSKVLDHQTRGQLYGFEKFRGHYYFNITTLHQDALTDFNQLNNIETFISDFRSDKERIFELPNIILNKLTFSPSLIYKMGGMFGEQGLSVENFSSPEKLLSRLRFNARKLKDYLLNQNTQAHEVEIAITLLKEKIKITPSISAILEGEKEDKKMTTDLIQSIPDKPVSSSHLKKKFFEYL
;
A
#
# COMPACT_ATOMS: atom_id res chain seq x y z
N MET A 1 22.82 30.93 -0.28
CA MET A 1 24.06 31.75 -0.33
C MET A 1 25.24 31.24 0.50
N ARG A 2 25.11 30.20 1.35
CA ARG A 2 26.26 29.66 2.14
C ARG A 2 27.36 28.96 1.32
N GLY A 3 27.15 28.73 0.01
CA GLY A 3 28.06 27.95 -0.84
C GLY A 3 28.94 28.77 -1.79
N ASN A 4 28.95 30.11 -1.72
CA ASN A 4 29.91 30.91 -2.50
C ASN A 4 31.12 31.24 -1.62
N SER A 5 32.27 30.68 -1.97
CA SER A 5 33.52 30.77 -1.22
C SER A 5 34.01 32.20 -1.02
N HIS A 6 33.96 33.03 -2.06
CA HIS A 6 34.41 34.42 -2.00
C HIS A 6 33.53 35.27 -1.06
N VAL A 7 32.22 34.98 -1.01
CA VAL A 7 31.31 35.65 -0.07
C VAL A 7 31.65 35.30 1.38
N ARG A 8 32.09 34.08 1.63
CA ARG A 8 32.51 33.64 2.97
C ARG A 8 33.84 34.28 3.37
N PHE A 9 34.85 34.21 2.51
CA PHE A 9 36.15 34.82 2.72
C PHE A 9 36.04 36.31 3.09
N LEU A 10 35.22 37.08 2.37
CA LEU A 10 35.01 38.49 2.66
C LEU A 10 34.39 38.77 4.03
N ARG A 11 33.54 37.85 4.53
CA ARG A 11 32.99 37.96 5.90
C ARG A 11 34.08 37.73 6.93
N GLU A 12 34.89 36.70 6.74
CA GLU A 12 36.00 36.36 7.62
C GLU A 12 37.04 37.50 7.63
N TRP A 13 37.31 38.10 6.46
CA TRP A 13 38.21 39.25 6.31
C TRP A 13 37.69 40.50 7.01
N ALA A 14 36.43 40.89 6.76
CA ALA A 14 35.84 42.06 7.42
C ALA A 14 35.72 41.86 8.94
N LEU A 15 35.55 40.61 9.38
CA LEU A 15 35.55 40.27 10.81
C LEU A 15 36.95 40.36 11.42
N ALA A 16 37.99 39.88 10.73
CA ALA A 16 39.37 40.02 11.17
C ALA A 16 39.77 41.50 11.28
N ALA A 17 39.46 42.30 10.26
CA ALA A 17 39.71 43.74 10.21
C ALA A 17 39.17 44.52 11.42
N CYS A 18 38.11 44.01 12.06
CA CYS A 18 37.44 44.63 13.19
C CYS A 18 37.97 44.17 14.57
N LEU A 19 38.92 43.24 14.65
CA LEU A 19 39.43 42.64 15.89
C LEU A 19 40.12 43.63 16.85
N PRO A 20 40.93 44.63 16.40
CA PRO A 20 41.65 45.52 17.31
C PRO A 20 40.78 46.61 17.97
N ASN A 21 39.59 46.88 17.43
CA ASN A 21 38.85 48.12 17.71
C ASN A 21 37.45 47.95 18.33
N HIS A 22 37.15 46.88 19.07
CA HIS A 22 35.78 46.66 19.56
C HIS A 22 35.55 46.44 21.05
N SER A 23 34.74 47.37 21.59
CA SER A 23 33.94 47.28 22.81
C SER A 23 32.43 47.01 22.57
N ALA A 24 31.96 46.68 21.34
CA ALA A 24 30.55 46.28 21.13
C ALA A 24 30.31 45.51 19.80
N GLY A 25 29.58 44.38 19.82
CA GLY A 25 28.88 43.80 18.63
C GLY A 25 29.24 42.37 18.16
N GLY A 26 28.41 41.83 17.24
CA GLY A 26 28.32 40.45 16.71
C GLY A 26 29.59 39.74 16.22
N GLY A 27 30.72 40.42 16.04
CA GLY A 27 32.02 39.82 15.76
C GLY A 27 32.51 39.04 16.98
N LYS A 28 32.20 39.56 18.18
CA LYS A 28 32.31 38.84 19.44
C LYS A 28 31.40 37.61 19.48
N GLY A 29 30.23 37.64 18.82
CA GLY A 29 29.31 36.50 18.73
C GLY A 29 29.81 35.38 17.82
N TYR A 30 30.39 35.72 16.66
CA TYR A 30 31.04 34.74 15.79
C TYR A 30 32.34 34.20 16.38
N MET A 31 33.15 35.05 17.02
CA MET A 31 34.34 34.62 17.77
C MET A 31 33.97 33.82 19.01
N LEU A 32 32.89 34.14 19.73
CA LEU A 32 32.33 33.30 20.80
C LEU A 32 31.76 32.00 20.25
N TRP A 33 31.21 31.97 19.04
CA TRP A 33 30.75 30.74 18.39
C TRP A 33 31.94 29.85 17.99
N LEU A 34 32.97 30.40 17.34
CA LEU A 34 34.23 29.70 17.03
C LEU A 34 34.96 29.26 18.31
N LYS A 35 35.06 30.14 19.30
CA LYS A 35 35.60 29.86 20.63
C LYS A 35 34.77 28.80 21.36
N SER A 36 33.44 28.85 21.28
CA SER A 36 32.57 27.80 21.82
C SER A 36 32.71 26.48 21.06
N LEU A 37 33.02 26.50 19.76
CA LEU A 37 33.29 25.30 18.97
C LEU A 37 34.66 24.68 19.30
N THR A 38 35.65 25.50 19.66
CA THR A 38 36.97 25.05 20.14
C THR A 38 36.98 24.66 21.61
N GLU A 39 36.18 25.35 22.45
CA GLU A 39 36.00 25.05 23.87
C GLU A 39 34.95 23.95 24.09
N SER A 40 34.13 23.62 23.08
CA SER A 40 33.20 22.48 23.09
C SER A 40 33.90 21.13 22.86
N ASP A 41 35.01 20.93 23.54
CA ASP A 41 35.40 19.62 24.06
C ASP A 41 34.43 19.16 25.19
N ASP A 42 33.32 19.87 25.38
CA ASP A 42 32.16 19.36 26.09
C ASP A 42 31.50 18.24 25.26
N LYS A 43 31.93 17.02 25.56
CA LYS A 43 31.56 15.69 25.01
C LYS A 43 30.05 15.42 24.86
N ASN A 44 29.16 16.38 25.04
CA ASN A 44 27.71 16.24 25.07
C ASN A 44 26.98 16.83 23.85
N TYR A 45 27.54 17.82 23.14
CA TYR A 45 26.85 18.52 22.03
C TYR A 45 27.02 17.85 20.66
N LEU A 46 28.11 17.10 20.48
CA LEU A 46 28.39 16.31 19.27
C LEU A 46 28.10 14.81 19.45
N LYS A 47 27.63 14.38 20.63
CA LYS A 47 27.23 12.99 20.86
C LYS A 47 25.77 12.79 20.49
N ILE A 48 25.53 11.74 19.71
CA ILE A 48 24.17 11.26 19.44
C ILE A 48 23.63 10.58 20.69
N LYS A 49 22.53 11.09 21.23
CA LYS A 49 21.77 10.47 22.32
C LYS A 49 20.69 9.54 21.76
N GLY A 50 20.34 8.49 22.49
CA GLY A 50 19.41 7.44 22.02
C GLY A 50 17.97 7.88 21.68
N ASN A 51 17.58 9.11 22.05
CA ASN A 51 16.24 9.66 21.85
C ASN A 51 16.19 10.81 20.83
N GLU A 52 17.26 11.06 20.09
CA GLU A 52 17.28 12.14 19.10
C GLU A 52 16.40 11.82 17.89
N ASP A 53 15.73 12.86 17.39
CA ASP A 53 14.98 12.77 16.14
C ASP A 53 15.93 12.86 14.93
N ALA A 54 15.38 12.53 13.76
CA ALA A 54 16.07 12.59 12.47
C ALA A 54 16.81 13.91 12.20
N TYR A 55 16.21 15.03 12.58
CA TYR A 55 16.75 16.37 12.30
C TYR A 55 17.93 16.69 13.21
N GLN A 56 17.85 16.32 14.49
CA GLN A 56 18.97 16.50 15.43
C GLN A 56 20.18 15.66 15.03
N ILE A 57 19.96 14.40 14.64
CA ILE A 57 21.03 13.50 14.18
C ILE A 57 21.72 14.06 12.93
N GLU A 58 20.96 14.55 11.95
CA GLU A 58 21.52 15.20 10.75
C GLU A 58 22.39 16.41 11.11
N LYS A 59 21.88 17.27 12.00
CA LYS A 59 22.60 18.46 12.46
C LYS A 59 23.90 18.10 13.18
N ILE A 60 23.87 17.10 14.07
CA ILE A 60 25.04 16.65 14.85
C ILE A 60 26.12 16.09 13.92
N LEU A 61 25.76 15.18 13.02
CA LEU A 61 26.73 14.54 12.11
C LEU A 61 27.34 15.56 11.13
N LYS A 62 26.55 16.48 10.58
CA LYS A 62 27.09 17.57 9.75
C LYS A 62 28.04 18.47 10.54
N ASN A 63 27.74 18.75 11.80
CA ASN A 63 28.62 19.55 12.65
C ASN A 63 29.90 18.79 13.05
N GLN A 64 29.86 17.46 13.22
CA GLN A 64 31.07 16.64 13.41
C GLN A 64 32.03 16.77 12.21
N LEU A 65 31.50 16.66 10.98
CA LEU A 65 32.31 16.85 9.77
C LEU A 65 32.92 18.25 9.72
N ARG A 66 32.10 19.29 9.94
CA ARG A 66 32.58 20.69 9.94
C ARG A 66 33.67 20.92 10.99
N HIS A 67 33.58 20.27 12.14
CA HIS A 67 34.60 20.37 13.19
C HIS A 67 35.96 19.79 12.75
N GLN A 68 36.00 18.76 11.89
CA GLN A 68 37.25 18.21 11.35
C GLN A 68 38.04 19.25 10.51
N TYR A 69 37.35 20.27 10.01
CA TYR A 69 37.93 21.36 9.21
C TYR A 69 38.14 22.66 10.02
N LEU A 70 37.90 22.64 11.33
CA LEU A 70 37.94 23.83 12.21
C LEU A 70 39.38 24.31 12.48
N SER A 71 40.36 23.41 12.58
CA SER A 71 41.77 23.76 12.83
C SER A 71 42.35 24.66 11.73
N THR A 72 42.02 24.37 10.48
CA THR A 72 42.43 25.15 9.31
C THR A 72 41.83 26.56 9.31
N GLU A 73 40.62 26.76 9.87
CA GLU A 73 40.01 28.09 9.95
C GLU A 73 40.57 28.94 11.08
N LEU A 74 40.87 28.32 12.22
CA LEU A 74 41.54 29.03 13.31
C LEU A 74 42.92 29.51 12.88
N GLU A 75 43.69 28.67 12.19
CA GLU A 75 45.00 29.04 11.67
C GLU A 75 44.94 30.23 10.71
N LYS A 76 43.94 30.29 9.83
CA LYS A 76 43.71 31.44 8.93
C LYS A 76 43.39 32.72 9.70
N MET A 77 42.54 32.65 10.72
CA MET A 77 42.20 33.83 11.53
C MET A 77 43.37 34.32 12.39
N PHE A 78 44.19 33.41 12.94
CA PHE A 78 45.40 33.78 13.67
C PHE A 78 46.44 34.47 12.78
N ARG A 79 46.61 34.01 11.55
CA ARG A 79 47.49 34.65 10.56
C ARG A 79 47.04 36.08 10.27
N LEU A 80 45.75 36.28 9.95
CA LEU A 80 45.19 37.61 9.68
C LEU A 80 45.28 38.58 10.87
N ASP A 81 45.07 38.08 12.10
CA ASP A 81 45.23 38.86 13.33
C ASP A 81 46.71 39.23 13.60
N SER A 82 47.63 38.29 13.37
CA SER A 82 49.07 38.53 13.47
C SER A 82 49.57 39.58 12.48
N SER A 83 49.15 39.49 11.21
CA SER A 83 49.46 40.51 10.20
C SER A 83 48.93 41.89 10.60
N GLN A 84 47.77 41.94 11.24
CA GLN A 84 47.12 43.20 11.63
C GLN A 84 47.86 43.87 12.78
N ASN A 85 48.28 43.08 13.77
CA ASN A 85 49.13 43.57 14.86
C ASN A 85 50.48 44.08 14.34
N THR A 86 51.02 43.45 13.29
CA THR A 86 52.26 43.89 12.63
C THR A 86 52.10 45.23 11.92
N GLU A 87 50.96 45.45 11.25
CA GLU A 87 50.60 46.74 10.62
C GLU A 87 50.42 47.84 11.66
N ILE A 88 49.66 47.58 12.73
CA ILE A 88 49.44 48.54 13.84
C ILE A 88 50.77 48.94 14.49
N ALA A 89 51.71 47.99 14.66
CA ALA A 89 53.04 48.29 15.16
C ALA A 89 53.80 49.24 14.23
N GLY A 90 53.68 49.07 12.91
CA GLY A 90 54.22 49.97 11.90
C GLY A 90 53.60 51.37 11.94
N GLU A 91 52.28 51.48 12.04
CA GLU A 91 51.57 52.76 12.15
C GLU A 91 51.92 53.52 13.43
N ASN A 92 51.98 52.82 14.57
CA ASN A 92 52.39 53.42 15.84
C ASN A 92 53.82 53.95 15.77
N LEU A 93 54.74 53.23 15.13
CA LEU A 93 56.11 53.68 14.88
C LEU A 93 56.18 54.91 13.95
N LEU A 94 55.25 55.00 12.98
CA LEU A 94 55.10 56.14 12.07
C LEU A 94 54.55 57.38 12.80
N PHE A 95 53.57 57.21 13.70
CA PHE A 95 52.91 58.27 14.45
C PHE A 95 53.78 58.85 15.58
N TYR A 96 54.58 58.01 16.25
CA TYR A 96 55.35 58.43 17.44
C TYR A 96 56.60 59.29 17.16
N LYS A 97 57.01 59.56 15.90
CA LYS A 97 58.19 60.41 15.65
C LYS A 97 58.14 61.27 14.39
N LYS A 98 58.28 62.59 14.58
CA LYS A 98 58.88 63.55 13.62
C LYS A 98 60.39 63.30 13.36
N SER A 99 60.90 62.06 13.41
CA SER A 99 62.33 61.78 13.26
C SER A 99 62.68 61.24 11.87
N HIS A 100 63.48 61.99 11.13
CA HIS A 100 63.97 61.68 9.80
C HIS A 100 65.07 60.57 9.76
N SER A 101 65.06 59.57 10.66
CA SER A 101 66.08 58.52 10.62
C SER A 101 65.75 57.46 9.55
N GLN A 102 66.71 57.19 8.66
CA GLN A 102 66.61 56.18 7.59
C GLN A 102 66.26 54.78 8.14
N GLN A 103 66.72 54.49 9.36
CA GLN A 103 66.58 53.18 10.02
C GLN A 103 65.16 52.92 10.52
N ILE A 104 64.45 53.93 11.02
CA ILE A 104 63.02 53.78 11.41
C ILE A 104 62.16 53.60 10.15
N LYS A 105 62.46 54.34 9.07
CA LYS A 105 61.78 54.17 7.79
C LYS A 105 61.94 52.74 7.23
N SER A 106 63.11 52.13 7.35
CA SER A 106 63.32 50.75 6.88
C SER A 106 62.57 49.73 7.74
N ILE A 107 62.54 49.92 9.07
CA ILE A 107 61.77 49.05 9.98
C ILE A 107 60.28 49.14 9.68
N VAL A 108 59.73 50.36 9.58
CA VAL A 108 58.32 50.56 9.24
C VAL A 108 57.99 49.98 7.87
N SER A 109 58.85 50.18 6.87
CA SER A 109 58.68 49.55 5.55
C SER A 109 58.67 48.02 5.64
N SER A 110 59.55 47.41 6.44
CA SER A 110 59.60 45.96 6.59
C SER A 110 58.36 45.38 7.29
N LEU A 111 57.84 46.06 8.32
CA LEU A 111 56.60 45.67 9.00
C LEU A 111 55.41 45.73 8.05
N PHE A 112 55.34 46.80 7.25
CA PHE A 112 54.28 46.95 6.24
C PHE A 112 54.41 45.95 5.09
N THR A 113 55.61 45.67 4.60
CA THR A 113 55.83 44.63 3.58
C THR A 113 55.41 43.25 4.10
N SER A 114 55.83 42.89 5.32
CA SER A 114 55.50 41.59 5.94
C SER A 114 53.99 41.42 6.13
N ALA A 115 53.30 42.45 6.60
CA ALA A 115 51.84 42.41 6.73
C ALA A 115 51.18 42.24 5.35
N ASN A 116 51.60 43.04 4.36
CA ASN A 116 51.00 43.03 3.03
C ASN A 116 51.23 41.71 2.26
N GLU A 117 52.37 41.05 2.44
CA GLU A 117 52.65 39.72 1.87
C GLU A 117 51.64 38.69 2.37
N GLU A 118 51.42 38.62 3.69
CA GLU A 118 50.50 37.65 4.29
C GLU A 118 49.03 37.89 3.90
N TYR A 119 48.63 39.16 3.78
CA TYR A 119 47.32 39.53 3.28
C TYR A 119 47.13 39.23 1.80
N SER A 120 48.11 39.57 0.96
CA SER A 120 48.05 39.31 -0.48
C SER A 120 48.00 37.80 -0.75
N GLU A 121 48.84 37.01 -0.06
CA GLU A 121 48.78 35.56 -0.10
C GLU A 121 47.39 35.03 0.30
N THR A 122 46.77 35.60 1.34
CA THR A 122 45.47 35.13 1.81
C THR A 122 44.33 35.48 0.84
N ILE A 123 44.38 36.65 0.20
CA ILE A 123 43.44 37.05 -0.88
C ILE A 123 43.63 36.13 -2.10
N GLU A 124 44.87 35.87 -2.49
CA GLU A 124 45.21 35.02 -3.65
C GLU A 124 44.84 33.55 -3.44
N ARG A 125 45.07 32.99 -2.24
CA ARG A 125 44.61 31.63 -1.88
C ARG A 125 43.09 31.46 -1.98
N ASN A 126 42.35 32.57 -1.88
CA ASN A 126 40.90 32.59 -2.05
C ASN A 126 40.46 32.95 -3.48
N SER A 127 41.34 32.84 -4.47
CA SER A 127 41.08 33.13 -5.88
C SER A 127 40.59 34.55 -6.15
N LEU A 128 41.02 35.49 -5.32
CA LEU A 128 40.76 36.91 -5.47
C LEU A 128 42.08 37.64 -5.64
N LYS A 129 42.03 38.88 -6.10
CA LYS A 129 43.13 39.85 -6.07
C LYS A 129 42.55 41.25 -5.95
N VAL A 130 43.36 42.18 -5.43
CA VAL A 130 42.97 43.60 -5.38
C VAL A 130 42.95 44.16 -6.81
N ASP A 131 41.89 44.88 -7.17
CA ASP A 131 41.79 45.59 -8.46
C ASP A 131 42.68 46.84 -8.43
N THR A 132 43.91 46.72 -8.94
CA THR A 132 44.95 47.77 -8.90
C THR A 132 44.87 48.78 -10.05
N LYS A 133 43.85 48.73 -10.90
CA LYS A 133 43.76 49.51 -12.16
C LYS A 133 43.89 51.04 -12.02
N ASN A 134 43.78 51.62 -10.82
CA ASN A 134 43.84 53.06 -10.59
C ASN A 134 44.91 53.54 -9.58
N ASN A 135 45.84 52.71 -9.11
CA ASN A 135 46.85 53.15 -8.12
C ASN A 135 48.22 52.51 -8.36
N SER A 136 49.26 53.34 -8.48
CA SER A 136 50.67 52.95 -8.69
C SER A 136 51.50 52.90 -7.39
N GLY A 137 50.88 52.99 -6.21
CA GLY A 137 51.53 52.90 -4.91
C GLY A 137 51.27 51.57 -4.20
N TYR A 138 52.11 51.22 -3.22
CA TYR A 138 51.87 50.14 -2.26
C TYR A 138 50.51 50.37 -1.57
N ILE A 139 49.50 49.55 -1.87
CA ILE A 139 48.18 49.61 -1.24
C ILE A 139 48.18 48.59 -0.11
N MET A 140 48.14 49.07 1.13
CA MET A 140 47.96 48.21 2.28
C MET A 140 46.50 47.69 2.32
N PRO A 141 46.24 46.49 2.81
CA PRO A 141 44.93 45.84 2.74
C PRO A 141 43.82 46.50 3.58
N PHE A 142 44.17 47.26 4.63
CA PHE A 142 43.24 48.15 5.33
C PHE A 142 43.30 49.61 4.85
N GLN A 143 44.15 49.93 3.88
CA GLN A 143 44.05 51.16 3.13
C GLN A 143 43.14 50.93 1.93
N SER A 144 42.14 51.79 1.75
CA SER A 144 41.31 51.70 0.55
C SER A 144 42.12 51.97 -0.70
N SER A 145 41.89 51.16 -1.73
CA SER A 145 42.36 51.47 -3.07
C SER A 145 41.58 52.60 -3.74
N SER A 146 40.43 53.00 -3.19
CA SER A 146 39.57 54.04 -3.74
C SER A 146 38.72 54.74 -2.68
N GLU A 147 38.48 56.04 -2.87
CA GLU A 147 37.58 56.86 -2.05
C GLU A 147 36.37 57.28 -2.89
N THR A 148 35.15 57.16 -2.36
CA THR A 148 33.93 57.62 -3.04
C THR A 148 32.86 58.05 -2.05
N ARG A 149 31.76 58.63 -2.51
CA ARG A 149 30.60 58.92 -1.67
C ARG A 149 29.75 57.66 -1.47
N LEU A 150 29.19 57.47 -0.28
CA LEU A 150 28.40 56.27 0.08
C LEU A 150 27.28 55.94 -0.92
N MET A 151 26.50 56.95 -1.35
CA MET A 151 25.44 56.71 -2.34
C MET A 151 26.00 56.36 -3.72
N SER A 152 27.11 56.97 -4.12
CA SER A 152 27.81 56.63 -5.37
C SER A 152 28.34 55.19 -5.34
N PHE A 153 28.78 54.71 -4.18
CA PHE A 153 29.16 53.29 -4.01
C PHE A 153 27.98 52.34 -4.18
N PHE A 154 26.81 52.65 -3.63
CA PHE A 154 25.61 51.84 -3.84
C PHE A 154 25.18 51.81 -5.31
N ASP A 155 25.30 52.93 -6.02
CA ASP A 155 24.98 52.98 -7.46
C ASP A 155 25.86 52.04 -8.29
N LEU A 156 27.14 51.86 -7.93
CA LEU A 156 28.03 50.86 -8.56
C LEU A 156 27.49 49.42 -8.42
N LEU A 157 26.71 49.15 -7.37
CA LEU A 157 26.20 47.83 -7.03
C LEU A 157 24.82 47.55 -7.59
N LYS A 158 24.13 48.53 -8.17
CA LYS A 158 22.75 48.39 -8.66
C LYS A 158 22.60 47.33 -9.74
N ASN A 159 23.49 47.32 -10.73
CA ASN A 159 23.40 46.44 -11.91
C ASN A 159 24.78 45.94 -12.40
N PRO A 160 25.58 45.25 -11.58
CA PRO A 160 26.85 44.71 -12.07
C PRO A 160 26.60 43.52 -13.01
N TYR A 161 27.39 43.45 -14.09
CA TYR A 161 27.32 42.35 -15.07
C TYR A 161 27.97 41.04 -14.58
N GLN A 162 28.87 41.16 -13.61
CA GLN A 162 29.64 40.04 -13.04
C GLN A 162 29.54 40.06 -11.52
N ASN A 163 29.93 38.95 -10.88
CA ASN A 163 30.03 38.92 -9.42
C ASN A 163 30.96 40.03 -8.93
N GLN A 164 30.53 40.76 -7.91
CA GLN A 164 31.30 41.84 -7.31
C GLN A 164 31.64 41.54 -5.86
N TYR A 165 32.82 41.97 -5.45
CA TYR A 165 33.43 41.71 -4.15
C TYR A 165 34.07 43.00 -3.66
N PHE A 166 33.54 43.56 -2.58
CA PHE A 166 34.01 44.82 -2.03
C PHE A 166 34.22 44.69 -0.53
N LEU A 167 35.37 45.19 -0.08
CA LEU A 167 35.61 45.57 1.30
C LEU A 167 35.46 47.08 1.37
N PHE A 168 34.74 47.60 2.36
CA PHE A 168 34.65 49.04 2.55
C PHE A 168 34.75 49.41 4.03
N TYR A 169 35.33 50.57 4.26
CA TYR A 169 35.84 51.02 5.54
C TYR A 169 35.24 52.38 5.90
N THR A 170 34.96 52.53 7.18
CA THR A 170 34.75 53.81 7.86
C THR A 170 35.95 54.09 8.74
N GLU A 171 36.07 55.29 9.34
CA GLU A 171 37.22 55.66 10.18
C GLU A 171 37.59 54.61 11.24
N ASN A 172 36.60 53.87 11.77
CA ASN A 172 36.80 52.92 12.87
C ASN A 172 36.18 51.52 12.65
N HIS A 173 35.71 51.17 11.43
CA HIS A 173 35.01 49.89 11.20
C HIS A 173 35.10 49.40 9.74
N ALA A 174 35.23 48.08 9.56
CA ALA A 174 35.32 47.43 8.27
C ALA A 174 34.09 46.55 7.98
N MET A 175 33.64 46.56 6.73
CA MET A 175 32.46 45.84 6.27
C MET A 175 32.71 45.22 4.89
N ALA A 176 31.83 44.29 4.50
CA ALA A 176 31.90 43.65 3.20
C ALA A 176 30.57 43.71 2.45
N VAL A 177 30.66 43.87 1.12
CA VAL A 177 29.52 43.79 0.21
C VAL A 177 29.84 42.85 -0.94
N THR A 178 28.88 41.99 -1.26
CA THR A 178 28.95 41.14 -2.46
C THR A 178 27.69 41.21 -3.28
N VAL A 179 27.85 41.13 -4.60
CA VAL A 179 26.75 40.93 -5.54
C VAL A 179 27.00 39.65 -6.31
N ILE A 180 26.14 38.64 -6.14
CA ILE A 180 26.31 37.31 -6.73
C ILE A 180 25.18 36.98 -7.69
N HIS A 181 25.54 36.48 -8.87
CA HIS A 181 24.65 35.88 -9.85
C HIS A 181 24.58 34.37 -9.60
N GLN A 182 23.40 33.85 -9.23
CA GLN A 182 23.19 32.43 -8.99
C GLN A 182 21.81 32.02 -9.52
N ASN A 183 21.74 30.98 -10.36
CA ASN A 183 20.51 30.41 -10.92
C ASN A 183 19.58 31.45 -11.58
N GLY A 184 20.14 32.40 -12.34
CA GLY A 184 19.37 33.46 -13.00
C GLY A 184 18.86 34.57 -12.08
N GLN A 185 19.17 34.53 -10.79
CA GLN A 185 18.83 35.57 -9.81
C GLN A 185 20.07 36.28 -9.29
N ARG A 186 19.90 37.55 -8.91
CA ARG A 186 20.95 38.38 -8.29
C ARG A 186 20.70 38.51 -6.80
N TYR A 187 21.78 38.44 -6.04
CA TYR A 187 21.73 38.59 -4.60
C TYR A 187 22.74 39.61 -4.11
N TRP A 188 22.26 40.60 -3.36
CA TRP A 188 23.07 41.60 -2.67
C TRP A 188 23.21 41.18 -1.22
N THR A 189 24.45 41.06 -0.76
CA THR A 189 24.76 40.69 0.61
C THR A 189 25.59 41.78 1.26
N PHE A 190 25.09 42.32 2.36
CA PHE A 190 25.83 43.18 3.27
C PHE A 190 26.29 42.35 4.47
N PHE A 191 27.55 42.50 4.83
CA PHE A 191 28.11 41.92 6.04
C PHE A 191 28.79 42.99 6.86
N ASP A 192 28.47 42.96 8.14
CA ASP A 192 29.00 43.82 9.17
C ASP A 192 29.32 42.94 10.37
N ALA A 193 30.51 43.12 10.96
CA ALA A 193 30.90 42.29 12.09
C ALA A 193 29.91 42.45 13.26
N ASN A 194 29.37 43.65 13.50
CA ASN A 194 28.46 43.91 14.60
C ASN A 194 27.04 43.38 14.38
N LEU A 195 26.56 43.37 13.13
CA LEU A 195 25.17 43.04 12.79
C LEU A 195 24.98 41.65 12.16
N GLY A 196 26.05 41.06 11.62
CA GLY A 196 26.02 39.80 10.87
C GLY A 196 25.79 40.01 9.36
N ALA A 197 25.37 38.94 8.69
CA ALA A 197 25.18 38.95 7.23
C ALA A 197 23.69 38.99 6.84
N TYR A 198 23.33 39.92 5.98
CA TYR A 198 21.98 40.06 5.44
C TYR A 198 22.02 40.01 3.91
N SER A 199 21.23 39.12 3.34
CA SER A 199 21.19 38.89 1.90
C SER A 199 19.78 39.08 1.35
N PHE A 200 19.67 39.78 0.23
CA PHE A 200 18.40 40.12 -0.40
C PHE A 200 18.47 39.81 -1.89
N ASN A 201 17.34 39.41 -2.47
CA ASN A 201 17.17 39.24 -3.91
C ASN A 201 16.59 40.51 -4.58
N GLN A 202 16.39 41.59 -3.82
CA GLN A 202 15.90 42.89 -4.30
C GLN A 202 16.88 43.99 -3.88
N TYR A 203 17.41 44.72 -4.86
CA TYR A 203 18.41 45.78 -4.63
C TYR A 203 17.88 46.92 -3.75
N THR A 204 16.64 47.36 -3.96
CA THR A 204 16.04 48.46 -3.20
C THR A 204 15.92 48.12 -1.71
N ALA A 205 15.40 46.93 -1.39
CA ALA A 205 15.31 46.44 -0.02
C ALA A 205 16.69 46.31 0.64
N TRP A 206 17.69 45.80 -0.09
CA TRP A 206 19.07 45.73 0.40
C TRP A 206 19.66 47.13 0.67
N ARG A 207 19.45 48.08 -0.25
CA ARG A 207 19.96 49.46 -0.13
C ARG A 207 19.33 50.17 1.06
N GLU A 208 18.02 50.08 1.22
CA GLU A 208 17.29 50.67 2.36
C GLU A 208 17.75 50.07 3.68
N PHE A 209 17.84 48.75 3.77
CA PHE A 209 18.35 48.06 4.95
C PHE A 209 19.77 48.51 5.30
N THR A 210 20.68 48.47 4.33
CA THR A 210 22.10 48.80 4.55
C THR A 210 22.26 50.27 4.93
N THR A 211 21.54 51.18 4.28
CA THR A 211 21.55 52.62 4.60
C THR A 211 21.04 52.86 6.02
N ASN A 212 19.94 52.22 6.41
CA ASN A 212 19.37 52.34 7.75
C ASN A 212 20.32 51.77 8.81
N CYS A 213 20.93 50.61 8.55
CA CYS A 213 21.94 50.01 9.43
C CYS A 213 23.13 50.96 9.64
N LEU A 214 23.67 51.54 8.58
CA LEU A 214 24.82 52.44 8.67
C LEU A 214 24.47 53.75 9.40
N LEU A 215 23.32 54.37 9.07
CA LEU A 215 23.01 55.72 9.55
C LEU A 215 22.29 55.77 10.91
N ASN A 216 21.56 54.72 11.28
CA ASN A 216 20.61 54.75 12.41
C ASN A 216 20.86 53.70 13.50
N THR A 217 21.84 52.79 13.34
CA THR A 217 22.18 51.85 14.42
C THR A 217 22.88 52.58 15.56
N THR A 218 22.40 52.37 16.79
CA THR A 218 22.95 52.98 18.02
C THR A 218 23.55 51.92 18.95
N ARG A 219 24.56 52.34 19.71
CA ARG A 219 25.14 51.60 20.84
C ARG A 219 24.18 51.66 22.03
N SER A 220 24.41 50.82 23.04
CA SER A 220 23.59 50.77 24.27
C SER A 220 23.57 52.09 25.06
N ASN A 221 24.55 52.96 24.86
CA ASN A 221 24.62 54.31 25.43
C ASN A 221 23.91 55.39 24.58
N GLY A 222 23.22 55.01 23.50
CA GLY A 222 22.47 55.91 22.63
C GLY A 222 23.28 56.58 21.52
N GLU A 223 24.61 56.42 21.50
CA GLU A 223 25.46 56.97 20.45
C GLU A 223 25.34 56.19 19.14
N LYS A 224 25.44 56.85 17.98
CA LYS A 224 25.50 56.15 16.69
C LYS A 224 26.71 55.21 16.63
N LEU A 225 26.48 53.98 16.19
CA LEU A 225 27.48 52.91 16.16
C LEU A 225 28.60 53.23 15.16
N TYR A 226 28.22 53.70 13.97
CA TYR A 226 29.09 54.16 12.91
C TYR A 226 28.96 55.68 12.88
N GLN A 227 29.92 56.39 13.47
CA GLN A 227 29.86 57.85 13.67
C GLN A 227 30.00 58.60 12.34
N PHE A 228 28.92 58.66 11.57
CA PHE A 228 28.82 59.53 10.40
C PHE A 228 28.46 60.94 10.87
N GLN A 229 29.31 61.94 10.56
CA GLN A 229 29.26 63.28 11.15
C GLN A 229 27.95 64.07 10.89
N ASP A 230 27.05 63.61 10.01
CA ASP A 230 25.77 64.28 9.71
C ASP A 230 24.75 63.28 9.05
N PRO A 231 23.47 63.19 9.50
CA PRO A 231 22.45 62.37 8.84
C PRO A 231 22.08 62.81 7.41
N GLU A 232 22.18 64.10 7.06
CA GLU A 232 22.07 64.55 5.65
C GLU A 232 23.33 64.20 4.85
N ALA A 233 24.42 63.85 5.52
CA ALA A 233 25.67 63.47 4.87
C ALA A 233 25.66 62.04 4.32
N GLY A 234 24.58 61.26 4.35
CA GLY A 234 24.53 59.98 3.61
C GLY A 234 24.95 60.12 2.13
N GLU A 235 24.63 61.26 1.49
CA GLU A 235 25.09 61.60 0.14
C GLU A 235 26.50 62.21 0.08
N LYS A 236 26.95 62.87 1.15
CA LYS A 236 28.25 63.58 1.21
C LYS A 236 29.37 62.79 1.89
N THR A 237 29.04 61.67 2.54
CA THR A 237 29.92 60.84 3.34
C THR A 237 30.89 60.14 2.41
N LYS A 238 32.17 60.43 2.60
CA LYS A 238 33.23 59.72 1.93
C LYS A 238 33.44 58.39 2.64
N ILE A 239 33.45 57.33 1.85
CA ILE A 239 33.84 56.00 2.28
C ILE A 239 35.06 55.58 1.49
N GLN A 240 35.82 54.72 2.14
CA GLN A 240 37.01 54.10 1.62
C GLN A 240 36.66 52.67 1.24
N TYR A 241 37.02 52.20 0.05
CA TYR A 241 36.76 50.81 -0.35
C TYR A 241 37.89 50.19 -1.15
N THR A 242 37.96 48.86 -1.06
CA THR A 242 38.86 48.00 -1.81
C THR A 242 38.03 47.02 -2.61
N ARG A 243 38.18 47.07 -3.94
CA ARG A 243 37.53 46.14 -4.84
C ARG A 243 38.41 44.91 -5.02
N LEU A 244 37.81 43.74 -4.86
CA LEU A 244 38.43 42.45 -5.17
C LEU A 244 37.85 41.92 -6.48
N VAL A 245 38.71 41.35 -7.32
CA VAL A 245 38.33 40.69 -8.56
C VAL A 245 38.81 39.24 -8.54
N PRO A 246 38.10 38.31 -9.22
CA PRO A 246 38.58 36.95 -9.38
C PRO A 246 39.99 36.91 -9.98
N ASN A 247 40.83 36.00 -9.49
CA ASN A 247 42.15 35.73 -10.02
C ASN A 247 42.13 34.43 -10.83
N ASP A 248 42.35 34.52 -12.15
CA ASP A 248 42.19 33.40 -13.09
C ASP A 248 43.22 32.26 -12.91
N ASN A 249 44.29 32.49 -12.14
CA ASN A 249 45.45 31.59 -12.01
C ASN A 249 45.54 30.79 -10.69
N SER A 250 44.53 30.82 -9.81
CA SER A 250 44.58 30.10 -8.52
C SER A 250 43.36 29.22 -8.32
N SER A 251 43.59 27.93 -8.13
CA SER A 251 42.56 27.00 -7.67
C SER A 251 42.20 27.34 -6.23
N TYR A 252 40.96 27.78 -6.00
CA TYR A 252 40.42 28.02 -4.66
C TYR A 252 40.75 26.85 -3.73
N ASP A 253 41.52 27.12 -2.66
CA ASP A 253 41.93 26.11 -1.68
C ASP A 253 40.76 25.81 -0.73
N GLY A 254 39.81 25.07 -1.28
CA GLY A 254 38.43 25.01 -0.83
C GLY A 254 38.14 23.90 0.15
N VAL A 255 38.85 23.86 1.28
CA VAL A 255 38.60 22.93 2.38
C VAL A 255 37.11 22.86 2.76
N TRP A 256 36.37 23.98 2.67
CA TRP A 256 34.93 24.01 2.90
C TRP A 256 34.05 23.67 1.72
N LYS A 257 34.51 23.90 0.49
CA LYS A 257 33.82 23.41 -0.71
C LYS A 257 33.87 21.88 -0.72
N GLU A 258 34.99 21.32 -0.28
CA GLU A 258 35.18 19.89 -0.04
C GLU A 258 34.34 19.39 1.14
N ALA A 259 34.38 20.04 2.31
CA ALA A 259 33.53 19.68 3.43
C ALA A 259 32.02 19.70 3.05
N GLN A 260 31.59 20.72 2.32
CA GLN A 260 30.20 20.88 1.88
C GLN A 260 29.80 19.85 0.83
N SER A 261 30.67 19.52 -0.13
CA SER A 261 30.40 18.47 -1.12
C SER A 261 30.34 17.08 -0.49
N GLN A 262 30.99 16.89 0.67
CA GLN A 262 30.99 15.64 1.42
C GLN A 262 29.92 15.56 2.52
N GLU A 263 29.17 16.63 2.83
CA GLU A 263 28.22 16.63 3.96
C GLU A 263 27.16 15.51 3.86
N GLU A 264 26.59 15.30 2.66
CA GLU A 264 25.56 14.30 2.45
C GLU A 264 26.12 12.87 2.46
N SER A 265 27.27 12.64 1.81
CA SER A 265 27.92 11.34 1.79
C SER A 265 28.43 10.95 3.17
N TYR A 266 29.04 11.88 3.92
CA TYR A 266 29.49 11.68 5.30
C TYR A 266 28.33 11.37 6.24
N PHE A 267 27.21 12.10 6.11
CA PHE A 267 26.03 11.90 6.93
C PHE A 267 25.48 10.47 6.76
N LEU A 268 25.26 10.02 5.53
CA LEU A 268 24.68 8.70 5.25
C LEU A 268 25.64 7.56 5.57
N LYS A 269 26.93 7.72 5.22
CA LYS A 269 27.98 6.78 5.60
C LYS A 269 28.07 6.62 7.11
N SER A 270 28.01 7.74 7.85
CA SER A 270 27.95 7.72 9.31
C SER A 270 26.73 6.97 9.84
N LEU A 271 25.54 7.17 9.27
CA LEU A 271 24.32 6.45 9.70
C LEU A 271 24.48 4.93 9.55
N VAL A 272 25.08 4.46 8.45
CA VAL A 272 25.31 3.03 8.19
C VAL A 272 26.42 2.46 9.07
N GLU A 273 27.62 3.04 9.01
CA GLU A 273 28.81 2.50 9.66
C GLU A 273 28.71 2.55 11.18
N LYS A 274 28.18 3.66 11.73
CA LYS A 274 27.97 3.83 13.17
C LYS A 274 26.67 3.17 13.66
N LYS A 275 25.90 2.52 12.77
CA LYS A 275 24.63 1.82 13.07
C LYS A 275 23.64 2.71 13.85
N ILE A 276 23.54 3.97 13.46
CA ILE A 276 22.76 4.97 14.19
C ILE A 276 21.27 4.67 14.02
N GLN A 277 20.55 4.58 15.14
CA GLN A 277 19.10 4.51 15.15
C GLN A 277 18.51 5.92 15.15
N VAL A 278 17.53 6.13 14.28
CA VAL A 278 16.81 7.38 14.08
C VAL A 278 15.38 7.22 14.56
N ASN A 279 14.89 8.14 15.39
CA ASN A 279 13.49 8.15 15.78
C ASN A 279 12.66 8.93 14.76
N PHE A 280 11.81 8.26 13.99
CA PHE A 280 10.84 8.92 13.10
C PHE A 280 9.59 9.34 13.87
N HIS A 281 9.18 8.54 14.85
CA HIS A 281 8.07 8.75 15.77
C HIS A 281 8.42 8.06 17.11
N PRO A 282 7.87 8.46 18.27
CA PRO A 282 8.17 7.80 19.56
C PRO A 282 8.06 6.26 19.59
N LYS A 283 7.28 5.67 18.68
CA LYS A 283 7.06 4.21 18.55
C LYS A 283 7.67 3.58 17.30
N VAL A 284 8.32 4.37 16.44
CA VAL A 284 8.86 3.92 15.15
C VAL A 284 10.30 4.41 15.01
N LYS A 285 11.22 3.44 15.02
CA LYS A 285 12.66 3.69 14.86
C LYS A 285 13.12 3.19 13.51
N GLY A 286 14.07 3.88 12.90
CA GLY A 286 14.73 3.47 11.67
C GLY A 286 16.22 3.30 11.87
N GLN A 287 16.83 2.43 11.09
CA GLN A 287 18.27 2.31 10.97
C GLN A 287 18.62 2.12 9.51
N LEU A 288 19.47 2.98 8.97
CA LEU A 288 20.00 2.82 7.62
C LEU A 288 20.98 1.63 7.61
N VAL A 289 20.76 0.66 6.73
CA VAL A 289 21.52 -0.59 6.66
C VAL A 289 22.53 -0.58 5.52
N SER A 290 22.12 -0.09 4.36
CA SER A 290 22.97 -0.02 3.17
C SER A 290 22.49 1.07 2.20
N TYR A 291 23.32 1.38 1.22
CA TYR A 291 23.01 2.29 0.12
C TYR A 291 23.68 1.82 -1.18
N THR A 292 23.16 2.27 -2.31
CA THR A 292 23.69 2.00 -3.65
C THR A 292 24.12 3.31 -4.30
N LEU A 293 25.27 3.29 -4.96
CA LEU A 293 25.82 4.40 -5.73
C LEU A 293 25.70 4.15 -7.24
N ASN A 294 25.54 5.21 -8.03
CA ASN A 294 25.71 5.17 -9.48
C ASN A 294 27.18 5.40 -9.88
N ALA A 295 27.45 5.41 -11.19
CA ALA A 295 28.78 5.64 -11.76
C ALA A 295 29.40 7.01 -11.39
N ASP A 296 28.58 8.01 -11.07
CA ASP A 296 29.00 9.34 -10.64
C ASP A 296 29.19 9.45 -9.11
N ASN A 297 29.23 8.31 -8.40
CA ASN A 297 29.26 8.24 -6.93
C ASN A 297 28.07 8.96 -6.25
N LYS A 298 26.94 9.12 -6.95
CA LYS A 298 25.68 9.61 -6.37
C LYS A 298 24.84 8.48 -5.86
N MET A 299 24.23 8.66 -4.69
CA MET A 299 23.31 7.68 -4.13
C MET A 299 22.01 7.63 -4.93
N THR A 300 21.57 6.41 -5.23
CA THR A 300 20.33 6.17 -5.98
C THR A 300 19.29 5.42 -5.16
N GLN A 301 19.74 4.57 -4.24
CA GLN A 301 18.88 3.75 -3.42
C GLN A 301 19.48 3.56 -2.03
N ILE A 302 18.60 3.30 -1.08
CA ILE A 302 18.95 3.00 0.30
C ILE A 302 18.10 1.85 0.84
N THR A 303 18.61 1.17 1.85
CA THR A 303 17.88 0.14 2.60
C THR A 303 17.78 0.53 4.06
N ILE A 304 16.55 0.59 4.57
CA ILE A 304 16.26 0.96 5.96
C ILE A 304 15.61 -0.21 6.67
N LYS A 305 16.11 -0.49 7.87
CA LYS A 305 15.47 -1.35 8.86
C LYS A 305 14.59 -0.48 9.75
N ILE A 306 13.28 -0.69 9.68
CA ILE A 306 12.28 -0.01 10.50
C ILE A 306 11.81 -0.96 11.59
N VAL A 307 11.97 -0.53 12.83
CA VAL A 307 11.49 -1.23 14.02
C VAL A 307 10.20 -0.56 14.49
N HIS A 308 9.13 -1.34 14.53
CA HIS A 308 7.79 -0.90 14.95
C HIS A 308 7.19 -1.95 15.90
N HIS A 309 6.32 -1.51 16.83
CA HIS A 309 5.50 -2.32 17.76
C HIS A 309 5.97 -3.77 18.04
N LYS A 310 6.43 -4.03 19.28
CA LYS A 310 6.89 -5.36 19.74
C LYS A 310 8.16 -5.89 19.03
N ASN A 311 9.07 -5.00 18.64
CA ASN A 311 10.32 -5.32 17.93
C ASN A 311 10.12 -6.03 16.58
N ASN A 312 8.97 -5.84 15.92
CA ASN A 312 8.83 -6.30 14.54
C ASN A 312 9.71 -5.43 13.63
N GLU A 313 10.52 -6.10 12.82
CA GLU A 313 11.49 -5.49 11.93
C GLU A 313 10.98 -5.56 10.49
N LEU A 314 11.04 -4.43 9.80
CA LEU A 314 10.73 -4.32 8.38
C LEU A 314 11.96 -3.79 7.65
N LEU A 315 12.44 -4.52 6.65
CA LEU A 315 13.52 -4.06 5.78
C LEU A 315 12.91 -3.50 4.50
N VAL A 316 13.22 -2.26 4.14
CA VAL A 316 12.66 -1.60 2.95
C VAL A 316 13.78 -0.96 2.13
N THR A 317 13.79 -1.23 0.83
CA THR A 317 14.68 -0.56 -0.13
C THR A 317 13.88 0.50 -0.89
N LEU A 318 14.39 1.74 -0.89
CA LEU A 318 13.73 2.92 -1.43
C LEU A 318 14.67 3.68 -2.38
N PRO A 319 14.14 4.36 -3.42
CA PRO A 319 14.90 5.37 -4.14
C PRO A 319 15.32 6.50 -3.19
N TYR A 320 16.51 7.05 -3.40
CA TYR A 320 17.08 8.09 -2.56
C TYR A 320 17.22 9.41 -3.33
N ASP A 321 16.43 10.42 -2.98
CA ASP A 321 16.67 11.80 -3.37
C ASP A 321 17.16 12.65 -2.18
N SER A 322 16.57 12.46 -0.99
CA SER A 322 17.01 13.14 0.24
C SER A 322 16.56 12.40 1.50
N PHE A 323 17.24 12.66 2.62
CA PHE A 323 16.84 12.09 3.91
C PHE A 323 15.45 12.54 4.39
N ASN A 324 15.04 13.76 4.03
CA ASN A 324 13.70 14.25 4.36
C ASN A 324 12.60 13.47 3.62
N GLN A 325 12.82 13.09 2.36
CA GLN A 325 11.86 12.29 1.61
C GLN A 325 11.60 10.93 2.29
N ILE A 326 12.65 10.29 2.81
CA ILE A 326 12.53 9.04 3.58
C ILE A 326 11.65 9.26 4.80
N ARG A 327 11.95 10.30 5.58
CA ARG A 327 11.20 10.64 6.79
C ARG A 327 9.73 10.84 6.45
N GLU A 328 9.44 11.59 5.40
CA GLU A 328 8.07 11.82 4.93
C GLU A 328 7.38 10.51 4.50
N SER A 329 8.07 9.63 3.79
CA SER A 329 7.52 8.32 3.41
C SER A 329 7.17 7.46 4.63
N VAL A 330 8.01 7.44 5.66
CA VAL A 330 7.71 6.72 6.92
C VAL A 330 6.56 7.39 7.67
N LEU A 331 6.60 8.71 7.86
CA LEU A 331 5.59 9.46 8.62
C LEU A 331 4.19 9.37 8.01
N ARG A 332 4.08 9.38 6.69
CA ARG A 332 2.79 9.23 5.98
C ARG A 332 2.11 7.89 6.28
N ARG A 333 2.88 6.86 6.63
CA ARG A 333 2.39 5.52 6.96
C ARG A 333 2.09 5.31 8.44
N ILE A 334 2.25 6.35 9.28
CA ILE A 334 1.94 6.26 10.71
C ILE A 334 0.50 6.74 10.97
N ASP A 335 -0.28 5.90 11.62
CA ASP A 335 -1.65 6.23 12.05
C ASP A 335 -1.66 7.19 13.25
N LYS A 336 -2.84 7.68 13.64
CA LYS A 336 -2.94 8.61 14.79
C LYS A 336 -2.53 8.00 16.14
N LYS A 337 -2.46 6.67 16.24
CA LYS A 337 -2.02 5.94 17.45
C LYS A 337 -0.51 5.70 17.48
N GLY A 338 0.20 6.09 16.42
CA GLY A 338 1.63 5.92 16.29
C GLY A 338 2.04 4.55 15.75
N HIS A 339 1.11 3.80 15.14
CA HIS A 339 1.37 2.50 14.54
C HIS A 339 1.77 2.67 13.08
N LEU A 340 2.81 1.94 12.67
CA LEU A 340 3.23 1.89 11.26
C LEU A 340 2.29 0.94 10.49
N ILE A 341 1.61 1.47 9.47
CA ILE A 341 0.72 0.71 8.59
C ILE A 341 1.50 0.29 7.35
N ILE A 342 1.75 -1.01 7.24
CA ILE A 342 2.49 -1.62 6.13
C ILE A 342 1.51 -2.02 5.02
N ASN A 343 1.87 -1.77 3.76
CA ASN A 343 1.11 -2.29 2.64
C ASN A 343 1.74 -3.59 2.10
N GLU A 344 1.08 -4.71 2.32
CA GLU A 344 1.53 -6.03 1.86
C GLU A 344 1.23 -6.28 0.36
N TYR A 345 0.52 -5.37 -0.31
CA TYR A 345 0.11 -5.52 -1.71
C TYR A 345 0.87 -4.60 -2.68
N SER A 346 1.77 -3.76 -2.20
CA SER A 346 2.66 -2.95 -3.05
C SER A 346 4.05 -3.55 -3.11
N LYS A 347 4.79 -3.23 -4.18
CA LYS A 347 6.22 -3.56 -4.29
C LYS A 347 7.03 -2.92 -3.17
N ASN A 348 6.63 -1.72 -2.75
CA ASN A 348 7.24 -1.00 -1.65
C ASN A 348 6.22 -0.83 -0.51
N PRO A 349 6.45 -1.43 0.67
CA PRO A 349 5.50 -1.45 1.78
C PRO A 349 5.15 -0.08 2.36
N LEU A 350 5.91 0.96 2.03
CA LEU A 350 5.68 2.33 2.49
C LEU A 350 4.89 3.19 1.50
N ASP A 351 4.57 2.66 0.32
CA ASP A 351 3.74 3.36 -0.66
C ASP A 351 2.24 3.21 -0.38
N ASN A 352 1.44 3.98 -1.13
CA ASN A 352 -0.02 3.83 -1.12
C ASN A 352 -0.42 2.42 -1.58
N LEU A 353 -1.64 2.01 -1.21
CA LEU A 353 -2.20 0.77 -1.73
C LEU A 353 -2.34 0.80 -3.25
N GLU A 354 -1.85 -0.23 -3.92
CA GLU A 354 -2.14 -0.45 -5.34
C GLU A 354 -3.39 -1.34 -5.42
N PRO A 355 -4.55 -0.81 -5.87
CA PRO A 355 -5.74 -1.63 -6.04
C PRO A 355 -5.44 -2.73 -7.06
N ALA A 356 -5.86 -3.96 -6.76
CA ALA A 356 -5.66 -5.06 -7.68
C ALA A 356 -6.35 -4.78 -9.04
N GLN A 357 -5.72 -5.23 -10.13
CA GLN A 357 -6.26 -5.04 -11.48
C GLN A 357 -7.60 -5.76 -11.67
N HIS A 358 -7.74 -6.95 -11.10
CA HIS A 358 -8.95 -7.77 -11.16
C HIS A 358 -9.86 -7.53 -9.96
N ARG A 359 -11.18 -7.55 -10.20
CA ARG A 359 -12.20 -7.36 -9.15
C ARG A 359 -12.05 -8.34 -7.99
N ILE A 360 -11.77 -9.61 -8.28
CA ILE A 360 -11.58 -10.64 -7.24
C ILE A 360 -10.45 -10.23 -6.28
N GLY A 361 -9.34 -9.70 -6.81
CA GLY A 361 -8.23 -9.18 -6.01
C GLY A 361 -8.67 -7.99 -5.16
N ARG A 362 -9.44 -7.07 -5.74
CA ARG A 362 -9.96 -5.89 -5.02
C ARG A 362 -10.91 -6.27 -3.88
N VAL A 363 -11.82 -7.22 -4.11
CA VAL A 363 -12.71 -7.75 -3.06
C VAL A 363 -11.90 -8.34 -1.91
N LYS A 364 -10.85 -9.12 -2.20
CA LYS A 364 -9.95 -9.68 -1.17
C LYS A 364 -9.24 -8.59 -0.37
N GLN A 365 -8.74 -7.54 -1.05
CA GLN A 365 -8.11 -6.39 -0.38
C GLN A 365 -9.12 -5.67 0.54
N VAL A 366 -10.35 -5.44 0.09
CA VAL A 366 -11.40 -4.78 0.91
C VAL A 366 -11.81 -5.63 2.11
N ILE A 367 -11.98 -6.94 1.94
CA ILE A 367 -12.27 -7.86 3.06
C ILE A 367 -11.20 -7.71 4.15
N LYS A 368 -9.92 -7.71 3.77
CA LYS A 368 -8.81 -7.55 4.71
C LYS A 368 -8.87 -6.19 5.42
N ILE A 369 -9.06 -5.09 4.68
CA ILE A 369 -9.18 -3.75 5.25
C ILE A 369 -10.33 -3.67 6.27
N ILE A 370 -11.52 -4.18 5.93
CA ILE A 370 -12.67 -4.18 6.85
C ILE A 370 -12.34 -4.95 8.13
N ASN A 371 -11.71 -6.13 8.01
CA ASN A 371 -11.35 -6.95 9.16
C ASN A 371 -10.25 -6.32 10.02
N ASP A 372 -9.27 -5.65 9.41
CA ASP A 372 -8.20 -4.95 10.12
C ASP A 372 -8.74 -3.72 10.87
N VAL A 373 -9.69 -2.98 10.28
CA VAL A 373 -10.39 -1.89 10.98
C VAL A 373 -11.27 -2.44 12.11
N ALA A 374 -12.06 -3.48 11.84
CA ALA A 374 -12.94 -4.11 12.83
C ALA A 374 -12.17 -4.65 14.05
N SER A 375 -10.98 -5.21 13.82
CA SER A 375 -10.08 -5.73 14.85
C SER A 375 -9.16 -4.66 15.47
N LYS A 376 -9.35 -3.38 15.12
CA LYS A 376 -8.56 -2.23 15.59
C LYS A 376 -7.06 -2.30 15.26
N LYS A 377 -6.67 -3.11 14.26
CA LYS A 377 -5.30 -3.15 13.73
C LYS A 377 -5.01 -1.98 12.80
N LEU A 378 -6.02 -1.52 12.07
CA LEU A 378 -5.98 -0.37 11.20
C LEU A 378 -6.91 0.72 11.73
N ASP A 379 -6.42 1.95 11.87
CA ASP A 379 -7.30 3.07 12.15
C ASP A 379 -8.08 3.46 10.90
N TYR A 380 -9.40 3.59 11.00
CA TYR A 380 -10.25 3.93 9.86
C TYR A 380 -9.97 5.36 9.35
N GLU A 381 -9.46 6.25 10.20
CA GLU A 381 -9.02 7.60 9.80
C GLU A 381 -7.75 7.57 8.94
N PHE A 382 -6.98 6.47 8.96
CA PHE A 382 -5.82 6.32 8.09
C PHE A 382 -6.20 6.20 6.61
N ILE A 383 -7.42 5.74 6.31
CA ILE A 383 -7.89 5.50 4.94
C ILE A 383 -7.78 6.74 4.06
N GLU A 384 -8.05 7.93 4.61
CA GLU A 384 -7.96 9.19 3.85
C GLU A 384 -6.51 9.57 3.50
N LYS A 385 -5.53 9.11 4.28
CA LYS A 385 -4.11 9.34 4.00
C LYS A 385 -3.59 8.47 2.87
N ASP A 386 -4.16 7.28 2.69
CA ASP A 386 -3.79 6.33 1.64
C ASP A 386 -4.74 6.45 0.43
N LYS A 387 -4.31 7.21 -0.58
CA LYS A 387 -5.09 7.42 -1.82
C LYS A 387 -5.50 6.11 -2.49
N GLY A 388 -4.67 5.08 -2.35
CA GLY A 388 -4.91 3.74 -2.86
C GLY A 388 -6.07 3.04 -2.18
N MET A 389 -6.05 3.01 -0.84
CA MET A 389 -7.14 2.47 -0.02
C MET A 389 -8.43 3.25 -0.26
N LEU A 390 -8.35 4.57 -0.33
CA LEU A 390 -9.52 5.42 -0.60
C LEU A 390 -10.13 5.10 -1.98
N THR A 391 -9.31 4.98 -3.02
CA THR A 391 -9.76 4.63 -4.38
C THR A 391 -10.39 3.25 -4.41
N LEU A 392 -9.73 2.27 -3.79
CA LEU A 392 -10.24 0.89 -3.68
C LEU A 392 -11.59 0.86 -2.97
N LEU A 393 -11.70 1.48 -1.79
CA LEU A 393 -12.92 1.47 -0.98
C LEU A 393 -14.05 2.27 -1.61
N LYS A 394 -13.74 3.38 -2.29
CA LYS A 394 -14.72 4.14 -3.07
C LYS A 394 -15.44 3.25 -4.07
N GLY A 395 -14.74 2.31 -4.73
CA GLY A 395 -15.36 1.37 -5.67
C GLY A 395 -16.46 0.48 -5.06
N PHE A 396 -16.46 0.24 -3.75
CA PHE A 396 -17.43 -0.60 -3.04
C PHE A 396 -18.40 0.17 -2.13
N PHE A 397 -18.08 1.42 -1.82
CA PHE A 397 -18.78 2.26 -0.86
C PHE A 397 -18.97 3.65 -1.45
N GLU A 398 -19.68 3.74 -2.55
CA GLU A 398 -20.03 4.97 -3.23
C GLU A 398 -21.41 5.46 -2.76
N ASP A 399 -21.50 6.77 -2.48
CA ASP A 399 -22.77 7.44 -2.21
C ASP A 399 -23.46 7.93 -3.48
N LYS A 400 -24.60 8.61 -3.34
CA LYS A 400 -25.38 9.13 -4.47
C LYS A 400 -24.65 10.22 -5.28
N ASN A 401 -23.60 10.81 -4.73
CA ASN A 401 -22.82 11.88 -5.36
C ASN A 401 -21.51 11.36 -5.96
N HIS A 402 -21.35 10.03 -6.06
CA HIS A 402 -20.11 9.40 -6.51
C HIS A 402 -18.89 9.72 -5.63
N VAL A 403 -19.10 9.82 -4.31
CA VAL A 403 -18.05 10.03 -3.30
C VAL A 403 -17.99 8.84 -2.35
N PHE A 404 -16.82 8.62 -1.72
CA PHE A 404 -16.65 7.55 -0.73
C PHE A 404 -17.58 7.78 0.49
N ASN A 405 -18.48 6.83 0.72
CA ASN A 405 -19.43 6.81 1.82
C ASN A 405 -18.77 6.31 3.11
N TYR A 406 -18.06 7.21 3.77
CA TYR A 406 -17.34 6.93 5.01
C TYR A 406 -18.25 6.38 6.11
N LYS A 407 -19.47 6.92 6.24
CA LYS A 407 -20.43 6.53 7.28
C LYS A 407 -20.87 5.08 7.14
N GLU A 408 -21.18 4.63 5.93
CA GLU A 408 -21.59 3.24 5.70
C GLU A 408 -20.41 2.28 5.87
N PHE A 409 -19.21 2.64 5.41
CA PHE A 409 -18.00 1.86 5.63
C PHE A 409 -17.72 1.64 7.13
N VAL A 410 -17.68 2.71 7.91
CA VAL A 410 -17.46 2.63 9.38
C VAL A 410 -18.54 1.79 10.04
N LYS A 411 -19.80 1.94 9.63
CA LYS A 411 -20.91 1.14 10.15
C LYS A 411 -20.71 -0.35 9.85
N ILE A 412 -20.26 -0.71 8.66
CA ILE A 412 -19.94 -2.10 8.29
C ILE A 412 -18.76 -2.65 9.08
N CYS A 413 -17.75 -1.84 9.39
CA CYS A 413 -16.62 -2.29 10.21
C CYS A 413 -17.03 -2.63 11.65
N PHE A 414 -17.89 -1.82 12.28
CA PHE A 414 -18.17 -1.91 13.71
C PHE A 414 -19.52 -2.53 14.11
N ASP A 415 -20.48 -2.66 13.19
CA ASP A 415 -21.73 -3.40 13.41
C ASP A 415 -21.55 -4.86 12.92
N PRO A 416 -21.54 -5.86 13.82
CA PRO A 416 -21.31 -7.26 13.44
C PRO A 416 -22.33 -7.81 12.45
N LEU A 417 -23.59 -7.36 12.52
CA LEU A 417 -24.66 -7.84 11.65
C LEU A 417 -24.46 -7.29 10.24
N LYS A 418 -24.19 -5.98 10.12
CA LYS A 418 -23.86 -5.36 8.84
C LYS A 418 -22.58 -5.90 8.24
N ARG A 419 -21.54 -6.12 9.05
CA ARG A 419 -20.30 -6.76 8.63
C ARG A 419 -20.56 -8.14 8.05
N LYS A 420 -21.31 -8.98 8.77
CA LYS A 420 -21.68 -10.32 8.32
C LYS A 420 -22.43 -10.28 6.98
N ASN A 421 -23.37 -9.35 6.84
CA ASN A 421 -24.13 -9.19 5.59
C ASN A 421 -23.22 -8.77 4.43
N TRP A 422 -22.36 -7.77 4.61
CA TRP A 422 -21.42 -7.35 3.58
C TRP A 422 -20.45 -8.49 3.20
N MET A 423 -19.94 -9.23 4.19
CA MET A 423 -19.08 -10.39 3.96
C MET A 423 -19.80 -11.51 3.20
N LEU A 424 -21.11 -11.70 3.40
CA LEU A 424 -21.91 -12.63 2.60
C LEU A 424 -21.99 -12.18 1.14
N LYS A 425 -22.19 -10.88 0.87
CA LYS A 425 -22.18 -10.33 -0.50
C LYS A 425 -20.82 -10.53 -1.15
N ALA A 426 -19.75 -10.19 -0.44
CA ALA A 426 -18.38 -10.29 -0.94
C ALA A 426 -18.00 -11.75 -1.26
N LYS A 427 -18.35 -12.69 -0.36
CA LYS A 427 -18.18 -14.13 -0.59
C LYS A 427 -18.96 -14.61 -1.80
N GLN A 428 -20.20 -14.14 -1.99
CA GLN A 428 -20.99 -14.51 -3.15
C GLN A 428 -20.31 -14.03 -4.44
N LEU A 429 -19.84 -12.78 -4.46
CA LEU A 429 -19.11 -12.22 -5.59
C LEU A 429 -17.81 -12.99 -5.89
N LEU A 430 -17.11 -13.48 -4.86
CA LEU A 430 -15.93 -14.34 -5.02
C LEU A 430 -16.26 -15.71 -5.64
N ILE A 431 -17.40 -16.34 -5.30
CA ILE A 431 -17.88 -17.58 -5.96
C ILE A 431 -18.18 -17.31 -7.43
N MET A 432 -18.84 -16.18 -7.69
CA MET A 432 -19.27 -15.78 -9.02
C MET A 432 -18.12 -15.24 -9.88
N GLY A 433 -16.87 -15.28 -9.38
CA GLY A 433 -15.67 -14.82 -10.09
C GLY A 433 -15.41 -15.49 -11.44
N ASN A 434 -15.99 -16.67 -11.69
CA ASN A 434 -15.96 -17.34 -12.99
C ASN A 434 -16.83 -16.64 -14.08
N ILE A 435 -17.56 -15.58 -13.72
CA ILE A 435 -18.43 -14.77 -14.60
C ILE A 435 -17.74 -13.42 -14.92
N GLU A 436 -16.41 -13.39 -14.90
CA GLU A 436 -15.57 -12.18 -14.97
C GLU A 436 -15.93 -11.26 -16.15
N ASN A 437 -16.27 -11.84 -17.31
CA ASN A 437 -16.58 -11.09 -18.53
C ASN A 437 -17.82 -10.18 -18.42
N GLU A 438 -18.91 -10.64 -17.80
CA GLU A 438 -20.18 -9.87 -17.71
C GLU A 438 -20.18 -8.89 -16.53
N LEU A 439 -19.34 -9.17 -15.54
CA LEU A 439 -19.15 -8.36 -14.36
C LEU A 439 -18.25 -7.16 -14.67
N ASN A 440 -17.32 -7.27 -15.63
CA ASN A 440 -16.38 -6.21 -16.01
C ASN A 440 -17.03 -4.89 -16.46
N THR A 441 -18.28 -4.92 -16.94
CA THR A 441 -19.02 -3.71 -17.36
C THR A 441 -19.66 -2.94 -16.21
N LEU A 442 -19.77 -3.56 -15.02
CA LEU A 442 -20.35 -2.96 -13.82
C LEU A 442 -19.27 -2.35 -12.92
N SER A 443 -19.64 -1.38 -12.10
CA SER A 443 -18.81 -0.96 -10.96
C SER A 443 -18.65 -2.09 -9.94
N ASP A 444 -17.66 -1.98 -9.05
CA ASP A 444 -17.42 -2.98 -8.02
C ASP A 444 -18.60 -3.09 -7.02
N GLN A 445 -19.24 -1.97 -6.68
CA GLN A 445 -20.44 -1.94 -5.85
C GLN A 445 -21.67 -2.55 -6.54
N GLU A 446 -21.93 -2.20 -7.80
CA GLU A 446 -23.05 -2.80 -8.55
C GLU A 446 -22.88 -4.31 -8.70
N ALA A 447 -21.65 -4.77 -8.93
CA ALA A 447 -21.34 -6.18 -8.98
C ALA A 447 -21.58 -6.89 -7.65
N LEU A 448 -21.19 -6.26 -6.54
CA LEU A 448 -21.43 -6.76 -5.19
C LEU A 448 -22.94 -6.89 -4.89
N GLU A 449 -23.72 -5.87 -5.24
CA GLU A 449 -25.17 -5.86 -5.05
C GLU A 449 -25.86 -6.88 -5.97
N LYS A 450 -25.47 -6.95 -7.24
CA LYS A 450 -26.00 -7.91 -8.22
C LYS A 450 -25.74 -9.35 -7.79
N ALA A 451 -24.52 -9.66 -7.33
CA ALA A 451 -24.17 -11.00 -6.83
C ALA A 451 -25.03 -11.38 -5.61
N TYR A 452 -25.22 -10.46 -4.67
CA TYR A 452 -26.09 -10.69 -3.52
C TYR A 452 -27.56 -10.87 -3.91
N TYR A 453 -28.06 -10.03 -4.82
CA TYR A 453 -29.44 -10.06 -5.30
C TYR A 453 -29.80 -11.40 -5.94
N LEU A 454 -28.90 -11.95 -6.77
CA LEU A 454 -29.07 -13.27 -7.37
C LEU A 454 -29.21 -14.37 -6.32
N ARG A 455 -28.39 -14.30 -5.26
CA ARG A 455 -28.50 -15.22 -4.12
C ARG A 455 -29.83 -15.09 -3.38
N VAL A 456 -30.31 -13.87 -3.14
CA VAL A 456 -31.61 -13.64 -2.47
C VAL A 456 -32.76 -14.22 -3.28
N ILE A 457 -32.77 -13.97 -4.59
CA ILE A 457 -33.74 -14.55 -5.54
C ILE A 457 -33.75 -16.08 -5.42
N GLN A 458 -32.57 -16.70 -5.36
CA GLN A 458 -32.43 -18.16 -5.26
C GLN A 458 -32.89 -18.70 -3.90
N GLU A 459 -32.47 -18.11 -2.79
CA GLU A 459 -32.89 -18.53 -1.45
C GLU A 459 -34.41 -18.41 -1.28
N LYS A 460 -35.02 -17.36 -1.84
CA LYS A 460 -36.48 -17.18 -1.81
C LYS A 460 -37.18 -18.18 -2.71
N ASN A 461 -36.70 -18.37 -3.95
CA ASN A 461 -37.22 -19.38 -4.86
C ASN A 461 -37.22 -20.78 -4.26
N LEU A 462 -36.14 -21.13 -3.58
CA LEU A 462 -35.98 -22.39 -2.88
C LEU A 462 -36.98 -22.55 -1.73
N LYS A 463 -37.06 -21.55 -0.85
CA LYS A 463 -37.99 -21.56 0.29
C LYS A 463 -39.43 -21.64 -0.17
N ASP A 464 -39.80 -20.84 -1.16
CA ASP A 464 -41.15 -20.82 -1.74
C ASP A 464 -41.51 -22.18 -2.33
N LEU A 465 -40.60 -22.83 -3.06
CA LEU A 465 -40.85 -24.16 -3.61
C LEU A 465 -41.07 -25.20 -2.50
N ILE A 466 -40.24 -25.21 -1.45
CA ILE A 466 -40.37 -26.14 -0.33
C ILE A 466 -41.69 -25.91 0.43
N VAL A 467 -42.06 -24.65 0.66
CA VAL A 467 -43.34 -24.28 1.30
C VAL A 467 -44.50 -24.69 0.40
N LEU A 468 -44.38 -24.52 -0.92
CA LEU A 468 -45.42 -24.89 -1.86
C LEU A 468 -45.61 -26.41 -1.91
N SER A 469 -44.54 -27.18 -2.09
CA SER A 469 -44.61 -28.64 -2.19
C SER A 469 -45.07 -29.31 -0.90
N SER A 470 -44.83 -28.69 0.26
CA SER A 470 -45.31 -29.18 1.56
C SER A 470 -46.78 -28.91 1.84
N LYS A 471 -47.49 -28.08 1.03
CA LYS A 471 -48.94 -27.89 1.19
C LYS A 471 -49.67 -29.22 1.07
N LYS A 472 -50.59 -29.49 2.00
CA LYS A 472 -51.35 -30.76 2.09
C LYS A 472 -51.89 -31.24 0.73
N LYS A 473 -52.50 -30.33 -0.06
CA LYS A 473 -53.04 -30.65 -1.40
C LYS A 473 -52.00 -31.26 -2.36
N TYR A 474 -50.76 -30.75 -2.35
CA TYR A 474 -49.72 -31.18 -3.28
C TYR A 474 -48.93 -32.38 -2.77
N ASN A 475 -48.71 -32.44 -1.46
CA ASN A 475 -48.13 -33.62 -0.83
C ASN A 475 -49.04 -34.85 -1.01
N SER A 476 -50.36 -34.69 -0.82
CA SER A 476 -51.35 -35.74 -1.09
C SER A 476 -51.42 -36.14 -2.57
N ALA A 477 -51.15 -35.21 -3.50
CA ALA A 477 -51.04 -35.48 -4.93
C ALA A 477 -49.71 -36.15 -5.34
N GLY A 478 -48.80 -36.43 -4.38
CA GLY A 478 -47.55 -37.11 -4.64
C GLY A 478 -46.48 -36.27 -5.36
N ILE A 479 -46.57 -34.93 -5.27
CA ILE A 479 -45.54 -34.04 -5.82
C ILE A 479 -44.25 -34.18 -5.01
N ARG A 480 -43.14 -34.46 -5.70
CA ARG A 480 -41.80 -34.58 -5.14
C ARG A 480 -40.87 -33.59 -5.82
N THR A 481 -40.09 -32.87 -5.02
CA THR A 481 -39.12 -31.87 -5.50
C THR A 481 -37.72 -32.31 -5.14
N ASN A 482 -36.84 -32.44 -6.13
CA ASN A 482 -35.41 -32.58 -5.94
C ASN A 482 -34.76 -31.24 -6.31
N ILE A 483 -33.89 -30.75 -5.44
CA ILE A 483 -33.41 -29.37 -5.53
C ILE A 483 -31.91 -29.39 -5.76
N TYR A 484 -31.51 -28.77 -6.86
CA TYR A 484 -30.14 -28.61 -7.31
C TYR A 484 -29.98 -27.17 -7.80
N PRO A 485 -29.37 -26.25 -7.04
CA PRO A 485 -29.40 -24.82 -7.38
C PRO A 485 -28.33 -24.47 -8.42
N GLN A 486 -28.48 -24.93 -9.67
CA GLN A 486 -27.42 -24.81 -10.69
C GLN A 486 -27.08 -23.37 -11.04
N SER A 487 -28.05 -22.47 -10.91
CA SER A 487 -27.87 -21.02 -11.10
C SER A 487 -26.88 -20.35 -10.14
N LEU A 488 -26.45 -21.02 -9.05
CA LEU A 488 -25.43 -20.49 -8.12
C LEU A 488 -24.02 -20.56 -8.67
N TYR A 489 -23.78 -21.42 -9.66
CA TYR A 489 -22.43 -21.73 -10.14
C TYR A 489 -22.33 -21.92 -11.66
N ILE A 490 -23.45 -21.88 -12.38
CA ILE A 490 -23.49 -21.75 -13.84
C ILE A 490 -24.01 -20.34 -14.15
N PRO A 491 -23.21 -19.47 -14.81
CA PRO A 491 -23.57 -18.07 -15.07
C PRO A 491 -24.95 -17.96 -15.74
N ASN A 492 -25.68 -16.86 -15.49
CA ASN A 492 -27.08 -16.78 -15.95
C ASN A 492 -27.56 -15.41 -16.44
N ILE A 493 -26.74 -14.53 -17.03
CA ILE A 493 -27.19 -13.12 -17.14
C ILE A 493 -27.19 -12.52 -18.55
N GLU A 494 -26.23 -12.79 -19.43
CA GLU A 494 -26.35 -12.24 -20.80
C GLU A 494 -27.11 -13.17 -21.77
N ASN A 495 -27.35 -14.42 -21.39
CA ASN A 495 -28.03 -15.43 -22.22
C ASN A 495 -28.81 -16.45 -21.37
N GLN A 496 -29.65 -15.96 -20.44
CA GLN A 496 -30.46 -16.82 -19.56
C GLN A 496 -31.23 -17.91 -20.33
N ALA A 497 -31.74 -17.57 -21.52
CA ALA A 497 -32.40 -18.52 -22.42
C ALA A 497 -31.47 -19.66 -22.85
N TYR A 498 -30.25 -19.36 -23.29
CA TYR A 498 -29.32 -20.40 -23.77
C TYR A 498 -28.72 -21.21 -22.62
N ASN A 499 -28.48 -20.64 -21.45
CA ASN A 499 -27.97 -21.41 -20.31
C ASN A 499 -29.03 -22.40 -19.81
N SER A 500 -30.28 -21.95 -19.70
CA SER A 500 -31.41 -22.83 -19.37
C SER A 500 -31.65 -23.88 -20.48
N LEU A 501 -31.50 -23.50 -21.76
CA LEU A 501 -31.56 -24.43 -22.89
C LEU A 501 -30.47 -25.51 -22.82
N THR A 502 -29.22 -25.12 -22.61
CA THR A 502 -28.07 -26.01 -22.55
C THR A 502 -28.22 -27.01 -21.41
N LEU A 503 -28.60 -26.53 -20.22
CA LEU A 503 -28.90 -27.41 -19.09
C LEU A 503 -30.08 -28.33 -19.37
N GLY A 504 -31.11 -27.82 -20.04
CA GLY A 504 -32.25 -28.61 -20.49
C GLY A 504 -31.84 -29.73 -21.45
N ILE A 505 -30.97 -29.45 -22.43
CA ILE A 505 -30.47 -30.45 -23.38
C ILE A 505 -29.60 -31.50 -22.66
N ILE A 506 -28.70 -31.09 -21.76
CA ILE A 506 -27.91 -32.02 -20.94
C ILE A 506 -28.83 -32.94 -20.14
N TRP A 507 -29.85 -32.36 -19.48
CA TRP A 507 -30.83 -33.11 -18.69
C TRP A 507 -31.60 -34.12 -19.55
N VAL A 508 -32.10 -33.71 -20.73
CA VAL A 508 -32.81 -34.61 -21.66
C VAL A 508 -31.88 -35.73 -22.14
N ASN A 509 -30.64 -35.42 -22.51
CA ASN A 509 -29.67 -36.40 -22.97
C ASN A 509 -29.41 -37.48 -21.92
N LEU A 510 -29.04 -37.07 -20.70
CA LEU A 510 -28.70 -38.01 -19.63
C LEU A 510 -29.92 -38.81 -19.17
N LYS A 511 -31.12 -38.22 -19.20
CA LYS A 511 -32.38 -38.95 -18.95
C LYS A 511 -32.71 -39.96 -20.04
N THR A 512 -32.33 -39.70 -21.29
CA THR A 512 -32.53 -40.61 -22.42
C THR A 512 -31.58 -41.81 -22.36
N LYS A 513 -30.35 -41.61 -21.89
CA LYS A 513 -29.34 -42.68 -21.74
C LYS A 513 -29.65 -43.66 -20.61
N GLY A 514 -30.46 -43.23 -19.63
CA GLY A 514 -31.05 -44.13 -18.63
C GLY A 514 -30.87 -43.66 -17.20
N ARG A 515 -31.29 -44.52 -16.26
CA ARG A 515 -31.34 -44.18 -14.83
C ARG A 515 -29.95 -43.90 -14.24
N GLU A 516 -28.93 -44.61 -14.69
CA GLU A 516 -27.56 -44.45 -14.20
C GLU A 516 -26.97 -43.10 -14.58
N SER A 517 -26.95 -42.76 -15.88
CA SER A 517 -26.49 -41.44 -16.36
C SER A 517 -27.27 -40.29 -15.71
N TYR A 518 -28.59 -40.45 -15.51
CA TYR A 518 -29.40 -39.46 -14.82
C TYR A 518 -29.00 -39.31 -13.34
N ASN A 519 -28.77 -40.40 -12.61
CA ASN A 519 -28.33 -40.32 -11.22
C ASN A 519 -26.93 -39.68 -11.09
N ASN A 520 -26.02 -39.97 -12.03
CA ASN A 520 -24.71 -39.34 -12.10
C ASN A 520 -24.82 -37.83 -12.30
N PHE A 521 -25.76 -37.38 -13.14
CA PHE A 521 -26.08 -35.95 -13.28
C PHE A 521 -26.49 -35.31 -11.96
N LEU A 522 -27.44 -35.91 -11.24
CA LEU A 522 -27.93 -35.37 -9.97
C LEU A 522 -26.82 -35.33 -8.90
N LYS A 523 -26.00 -36.37 -8.84
CA LYS A 523 -24.82 -36.42 -7.97
C LYS A 523 -23.85 -35.30 -8.32
N PHE A 524 -23.51 -35.16 -9.60
CA PHE A 524 -22.64 -34.10 -10.10
C PHE A 524 -23.13 -32.71 -9.69
N LEU A 525 -24.42 -32.40 -9.89
CA LEU A 525 -24.96 -31.09 -9.50
C LEU A 525 -24.81 -30.83 -7.99
N THR A 526 -25.04 -31.85 -7.17
CA THR A 526 -24.87 -31.76 -5.71
C THR A 526 -23.42 -31.53 -5.33
N THR A 527 -22.50 -32.33 -5.87
CA THR A 527 -21.07 -32.24 -5.58
C THR A 527 -20.51 -30.90 -6.08
N HIS A 528 -20.88 -30.48 -7.29
CA HIS A 528 -20.49 -29.19 -7.86
C HIS A 528 -20.95 -28.02 -6.99
N PHE A 529 -22.19 -28.07 -6.48
CA PHE A 529 -22.69 -27.08 -5.52
C PHE A 529 -21.86 -27.03 -4.24
N MET A 530 -21.57 -28.20 -3.64
CA MET A 530 -20.79 -28.29 -2.40
C MET A 530 -19.37 -27.75 -2.56
N ILE A 531 -18.69 -28.07 -3.68
CA ILE A 531 -17.36 -27.54 -3.99
C ILE A 531 -17.40 -26.00 -4.10
N ASN A 532 -18.46 -25.44 -4.69
CA ASN A 532 -18.61 -23.98 -4.82
C ASN A 532 -18.91 -23.28 -3.47
N ILE A 533 -19.65 -23.90 -2.56
CA ILE A 533 -19.93 -23.32 -1.23
C ILE A 533 -18.69 -23.28 -0.34
N ASP A 534 -17.89 -24.35 -0.35
CA ASP A 534 -16.77 -24.51 0.60
C ASP A 534 -15.61 -23.50 0.38
N GLN A 535 -15.60 -22.77 -0.75
CA GLN A 535 -14.74 -21.62 -1.16
C GLN A 535 -13.21 -21.67 -0.90
N ALA A 536 -12.49 -21.33 -1.98
CA ALA A 536 -11.18 -20.63 -2.07
C ALA A 536 -9.87 -21.45 -2.05
N ASP A 537 -9.79 -22.60 -1.36
CA ASP A 537 -8.54 -23.39 -1.32
C ASP A 537 -8.72 -24.86 -1.78
N SER A 538 -9.85 -25.19 -2.42
CA SER A 538 -10.08 -26.56 -2.91
C SER A 538 -9.24 -26.84 -4.17
N PRO A 539 -8.49 -27.97 -4.23
CA PRO A 539 -7.82 -28.43 -5.44
C PRO A 539 -8.79 -28.66 -6.62
N ASP A 540 -10.09 -28.83 -6.32
CA ASP A 540 -11.14 -29.10 -7.30
C ASP A 540 -11.48 -27.91 -8.23
N HIS A 541 -10.93 -26.72 -8.00
CA HIS A 541 -11.17 -25.55 -8.87
C HIS A 541 -10.78 -25.80 -10.34
N LYS A 542 -9.76 -26.63 -10.60
CA LYS A 542 -9.39 -27.02 -11.97
C LYS A 542 -10.50 -27.82 -12.65
N LYS A 543 -11.12 -28.76 -11.93
CA LYS A 543 -12.23 -29.59 -12.45
C LYS A 543 -13.47 -28.74 -12.74
N LEU A 544 -13.78 -27.77 -11.87
CA LEU A 544 -14.88 -26.83 -12.12
C LEU A 544 -14.66 -26.01 -13.42
N LYS A 545 -13.42 -25.58 -13.66
CA LYS A 545 -13.06 -24.85 -14.88
C LYS A 545 -13.17 -25.72 -16.14
N GLU A 546 -12.83 -27.00 -16.04
CA GLU A 546 -12.98 -27.96 -17.13
C GLU A 546 -14.46 -28.15 -17.51
N PHE A 547 -15.34 -28.36 -16.53
CA PHE A 547 -16.79 -28.42 -16.78
C PHE A 547 -17.30 -27.13 -17.42
N GLN A 548 -16.86 -25.96 -16.92
CA GLN A 548 -17.26 -24.67 -17.48
C GLN A 548 -16.88 -24.56 -18.97
N ASN A 549 -15.69 -25.01 -19.36
CA ASN A 549 -15.27 -25.01 -20.76
C ASN A 549 -16.13 -25.94 -21.63
N LEU A 550 -16.47 -27.15 -21.14
CA LEU A 550 -17.36 -28.08 -21.83
C LEU A 550 -18.77 -27.49 -22.00
N PHE A 551 -19.29 -26.87 -20.95
CA PHE A 551 -20.59 -26.22 -20.92
C PHE A 551 -20.67 -25.08 -21.93
N GLU A 552 -19.69 -24.16 -21.91
CA GLU A 552 -19.60 -23.04 -22.84
C GLU A 552 -19.46 -23.50 -24.29
N SER A 553 -18.66 -24.54 -24.54
CA SER A 553 -18.54 -25.13 -25.89
C SER A 553 -19.86 -25.70 -26.40
N LEU A 554 -20.59 -26.44 -25.56
CA LEU A 554 -21.91 -26.96 -25.93
C LEU A 554 -22.91 -25.83 -26.19
N LYS A 555 -22.92 -24.79 -25.35
CA LYS A 555 -23.80 -23.63 -25.49
C LYS A 555 -23.62 -22.93 -26.82
N GLU A 556 -22.39 -22.65 -27.24
CA GLU A 556 -22.13 -22.01 -28.53
C GLU A 556 -22.54 -22.89 -29.72
N ASN A 557 -22.36 -24.20 -29.63
CA ASN A 557 -22.82 -25.14 -30.66
C ASN A 557 -24.37 -25.18 -30.75
N ILE A 558 -25.05 -25.18 -29.60
CA ILE A 558 -26.53 -25.10 -29.55
C ILE A 558 -27.01 -23.80 -30.19
N LYS A 559 -26.38 -22.66 -29.90
CA LYS A 559 -26.73 -21.36 -30.52
C LYS A 559 -26.66 -21.41 -32.04
N GLN A 560 -25.60 -22.01 -32.59
CA GLN A 560 -25.40 -22.12 -34.03
C GLN A 560 -26.42 -23.05 -34.70
N LYS A 561 -26.80 -24.15 -34.04
CA LYS A 561 -27.67 -25.19 -34.60
C LYS A 561 -29.15 -25.07 -34.21
N GLN A 562 -29.53 -24.09 -33.37
CA GLN A 562 -30.86 -24.02 -32.71
C GLN A 562 -32.03 -24.19 -33.69
N LYS A 563 -31.98 -23.55 -34.85
CA LYS A 563 -33.06 -23.59 -35.86
C LYS A 563 -33.31 -24.98 -36.44
N ASN A 564 -32.33 -25.88 -36.35
CA ASN A 564 -32.36 -27.20 -36.98
C ASN A 564 -32.62 -28.34 -35.98
N ILE A 565 -32.60 -28.05 -34.68
CA ILE A 565 -32.75 -29.07 -33.62
C ILE A 565 -34.13 -29.11 -32.98
N PHE A 566 -34.94 -28.05 -33.16
CA PHE A 566 -36.27 -27.94 -32.55
C PHE A 566 -37.40 -28.01 -33.59
N ILE A 567 -38.40 -28.80 -33.26
CA ILE A 567 -39.71 -28.81 -33.92
C ILE A 567 -40.65 -27.96 -33.06
N THR A 568 -41.13 -26.85 -33.62
CA THR A 568 -42.17 -26.05 -32.96
C THR A 568 -43.48 -26.80 -32.98
N THR A 569 -44.00 -27.09 -31.78
CA THR A 569 -45.22 -27.90 -31.61
C THR A 569 -46.44 -27.00 -31.49
N SER A 570 -46.29 -25.88 -30.79
CA SER A 570 -47.29 -24.82 -30.76
C SER A 570 -46.68 -23.50 -30.28
N HIS A 571 -47.24 -22.40 -30.78
CA HIS A 571 -46.94 -21.05 -30.28
C HIS A 571 -48.03 -20.66 -29.29
N TYR A 572 -47.65 -20.00 -28.20
CA TYR A 572 -48.60 -19.43 -27.23
C TYR A 572 -49.68 -20.43 -26.78
N SER A 573 -49.27 -21.48 -26.07
CA SER A 573 -50.18 -22.56 -25.61
C SER A 573 -50.03 -22.87 -24.12
N VAL A 574 -51.09 -23.42 -23.53
CA VAL A 574 -51.05 -24.02 -22.18
C VAL A 574 -50.21 -25.30 -22.16
N LEU A 575 -49.99 -25.87 -20.98
CA LEU A 575 -49.14 -27.06 -20.79
C LEU A 575 -49.54 -28.22 -21.74
N PRO A 576 -48.57 -28.85 -22.42
CA PRO A 576 -48.86 -30.01 -23.26
C PRO A 576 -49.20 -31.23 -22.39
N LYS A 577 -50.06 -32.11 -22.91
CA LYS A 577 -50.58 -33.28 -22.16
C LYS A 577 -50.11 -34.63 -22.68
N LYS A 578 -49.60 -34.68 -23.91
CA LYS A 578 -49.20 -35.92 -24.56
C LYS A 578 -47.85 -36.41 -24.03
N PRO A 579 -47.61 -37.73 -23.95
CA PRO A 579 -46.29 -38.26 -23.60
C PRO A 579 -45.22 -37.81 -24.59
N LYS A 580 -44.35 -36.90 -24.17
CA LYS A 580 -43.18 -36.40 -24.90
C LYS A 580 -42.33 -35.53 -23.98
N ARG A 581 -41.19 -35.07 -24.52
CA ARG A 581 -40.33 -34.06 -23.90
C ARG A 581 -40.49 -32.73 -24.62
N TYR A 582 -40.81 -31.70 -23.85
CA TYR A 582 -41.12 -30.36 -24.31
C TYR A 582 -40.18 -29.35 -23.68
N PHE A 583 -39.79 -28.35 -24.44
CA PHE A 583 -39.13 -27.15 -23.96
C PHE A 583 -40.17 -26.02 -23.95
N LEU A 584 -40.37 -25.45 -22.77
CA LEU A 584 -41.34 -24.39 -22.51
C LEU A 584 -40.58 -23.07 -22.42
N SER A 585 -40.69 -22.26 -23.46
CA SER A 585 -39.99 -20.98 -23.58
C SER A 585 -40.94 -19.78 -23.47
N ALA A 586 -40.40 -18.63 -23.08
CA ALA A 586 -41.13 -17.37 -23.01
C ALA A 586 -41.72 -16.98 -24.37
N THR A 587 -42.83 -16.25 -24.32
CA THR A 587 -43.56 -15.79 -25.52
C THR A 587 -42.88 -14.60 -26.19
N GLN A 588 -42.07 -13.84 -25.45
CA GLN A 588 -41.27 -12.70 -25.94
C GLN A 588 -39.80 -13.12 -26.14
N SER A 589 -39.25 -12.87 -27.33
CA SER A 589 -37.89 -13.28 -27.70
C SER A 589 -36.80 -12.43 -27.02
N ASN A 590 -35.68 -13.08 -26.72
CA ASN A 590 -34.40 -12.54 -26.22
C ASN A 590 -34.26 -12.32 -24.69
N ARG A 591 -35.28 -12.61 -23.86
CA ARG A 591 -35.19 -12.46 -22.38
C ARG A 591 -35.86 -13.58 -21.55
N GLY A 592 -36.07 -14.76 -22.12
CA GLY A 592 -36.85 -15.82 -21.48
C GLY A 592 -36.05 -16.89 -20.75
N HIS A 593 -36.58 -17.42 -19.65
CA HIS A 593 -36.13 -18.67 -19.04
C HIS A 593 -36.78 -19.87 -19.74
N ILE A 594 -36.10 -21.02 -19.81
CA ILE A 594 -36.65 -22.23 -20.41
C ILE A 594 -36.84 -23.31 -19.36
N LEU A 595 -38.07 -23.82 -19.26
CA LEU A 595 -38.39 -25.01 -18.48
C LEU A 595 -38.42 -26.23 -19.40
N VAL A 596 -38.03 -27.39 -18.88
CA VAL A 596 -38.13 -28.65 -19.63
C VAL A 596 -39.16 -29.54 -18.98
N LEU A 597 -40.11 -30.03 -19.75
CA LEU A 597 -41.19 -30.92 -19.29
C LEU A 597 -41.04 -32.28 -19.94
N ASP A 598 -41.01 -33.35 -19.15
CA ASP A 598 -41.03 -34.73 -19.62
C ASP A 598 -42.29 -35.43 -19.11
N ILE A 599 -43.14 -35.84 -20.04
CA ILE A 599 -44.35 -36.62 -19.77
C ILE A 599 -44.09 -38.02 -20.30
N THR A 600 -44.11 -38.99 -19.39
CA THR A 600 -43.94 -40.40 -19.68
C THR A 600 -45.17 -41.17 -19.24
N GLN A 601 -45.65 -42.10 -20.06
CA GLN A 601 -46.79 -42.94 -19.74
C GLN A 601 -46.28 -44.32 -19.33
N ASN A 602 -46.85 -44.88 -18.27
CA ASN A 602 -46.66 -46.26 -17.83
C ASN A 602 -48.00 -46.88 -17.45
N ASP A 603 -48.00 -48.16 -17.08
CA ASP A 603 -49.21 -48.92 -16.72
C ASP A 603 -49.98 -48.33 -15.52
N GLN A 604 -49.37 -47.42 -14.76
CA GLN A 604 -49.93 -46.76 -13.58
C GLN A 604 -50.35 -45.30 -13.84
N GLY A 605 -50.30 -44.85 -15.10
CA GLY A 605 -50.66 -43.48 -15.50
C GLY A 605 -49.48 -42.67 -16.04
N HIS A 606 -49.54 -41.35 -15.86
CA HIS A 606 -48.49 -40.43 -16.29
C HIS A 606 -47.48 -40.17 -15.17
N THR A 607 -46.21 -40.14 -15.54
CA THR A 607 -45.13 -39.54 -14.75
C THR A 607 -44.69 -38.26 -15.45
N ILE A 608 -44.91 -37.13 -14.77
CA ILE A 608 -44.55 -35.80 -15.26
C ILE A 608 -43.35 -35.30 -14.46
N THR A 609 -42.31 -34.85 -15.16
CA THR A 609 -41.15 -34.20 -14.54
C THR A 609 -40.93 -32.83 -15.18
N LEU A 610 -41.05 -31.76 -14.41
CA LEU A 610 -40.56 -30.44 -14.76
C LEU A 610 -39.10 -30.33 -14.32
N TYR A 611 -38.24 -29.83 -15.18
CA TYR A 611 -36.91 -29.41 -14.82
C TYR A 611 -36.80 -27.90 -14.99
N ASP A 612 -36.52 -27.22 -13.88
CA ASP A 612 -36.20 -25.80 -13.84
C ASP A 612 -34.68 -25.65 -13.61
N PRO A 613 -33.90 -25.19 -14.60
CA PRO A 613 -32.45 -25.00 -14.47
C PRO A 613 -31.98 -24.02 -13.38
N ILE A 614 -32.89 -23.28 -12.74
CA ILE A 614 -32.58 -22.43 -11.57
C ILE A 614 -32.72 -23.21 -10.26
N ILE A 615 -33.59 -24.23 -10.22
CA ILE A 615 -33.97 -24.92 -8.97
C ILE A 615 -33.69 -26.42 -8.96
N GLY A 616 -34.02 -27.17 -10.02
CA GLY A 616 -33.99 -28.63 -10.05
C GLY A 616 -35.26 -29.25 -10.64
N ASP A 617 -35.51 -30.51 -10.31
CA ASP A 617 -36.59 -31.34 -10.85
C ASP A 617 -37.79 -31.45 -9.90
N ILE A 618 -38.98 -31.27 -10.48
CA ILE A 618 -40.28 -31.39 -9.83
C ILE A 618 -41.03 -32.52 -10.52
N LYS A 619 -41.37 -33.55 -9.76
CA LYS A 619 -41.95 -34.79 -10.27
C LYS A 619 -43.30 -35.08 -9.64
N ILE A 620 -44.24 -35.54 -10.45
CA ILE A 620 -45.51 -36.10 -10.00
C ILE A 620 -45.77 -37.42 -10.73
N LYS A 621 -46.43 -38.34 -10.04
CA LYS A 621 -47.07 -39.51 -10.65
C LYS A 621 -48.57 -39.33 -10.50
N THR A 622 -49.31 -39.34 -11.60
CA THR A 622 -50.75 -39.14 -11.59
C THR A 622 -51.43 -40.12 -12.55
N SER A 623 -52.59 -40.64 -12.15
CA SER A 623 -53.49 -41.37 -13.03
C SER A 623 -54.48 -40.45 -13.75
N ASP A 624 -54.49 -39.14 -13.43
CA ASP A 624 -55.31 -38.15 -14.14
C ASP A 624 -54.69 -37.84 -15.51
N GLU A 625 -55.35 -38.29 -16.58
CA GLU A 625 -54.96 -37.96 -17.96
C GLU A 625 -54.97 -36.45 -18.25
N LYS A 626 -55.73 -35.66 -17.48
CA LYS A 626 -55.79 -34.19 -17.62
C LYS A 626 -54.65 -33.47 -16.91
N ASN A 627 -53.89 -34.16 -16.04
CA ASN A 627 -52.78 -33.65 -15.24
C ASN A 627 -53.15 -32.42 -14.38
N THR A 628 -54.37 -32.37 -13.87
CA THR A 628 -54.98 -31.17 -13.28
C THR A 628 -54.20 -30.66 -12.05
N GLU A 629 -53.74 -31.56 -11.17
CA GLU A 629 -52.97 -31.18 -9.99
C GLU A 629 -51.62 -30.57 -10.33
N PHE A 630 -50.99 -31.06 -11.40
CA PHE A 630 -49.71 -30.55 -11.87
C PHE A 630 -49.86 -29.18 -12.54
N ASP A 631 -50.88 -28.99 -13.36
CA ASP A 631 -51.21 -27.69 -13.94
C ASP A 631 -51.47 -26.65 -12.84
N GLN A 632 -52.22 -27.01 -11.80
CA GLN A 632 -52.46 -26.12 -10.66
C GLN A 632 -51.17 -25.86 -9.86
N PHE A 633 -50.33 -26.88 -9.67
CA PHE A 633 -49.03 -26.70 -9.01
C PHE A 633 -48.13 -25.76 -9.80
N LEU A 634 -48.04 -25.92 -11.12
CA LEU A 634 -47.22 -25.05 -11.98
C LEU A 634 -47.72 -23.60 -11.95
N ASN A 635 -49.03 -23.37 -11.93
CA ASN A 635 -49.59 -22.02 -11.75
C ASN A 635 -49.20 -21.43 -10.39
N ASP A 636 -49.43 -22.13 -9.28
CA ASP A 636 -49.05 -21.65 -7.94
C ASP A 636 -47.52 -21.43 -7.84
N TYR A 637 -46.74 -22.28 -8.50
CA TYR A 637 -45.29 -22.17 -8.59
C TYR A 637 -44.87 -20.90 -9.34
N LEU A 638 -45.43 -20.63 -10.51
CA LEU A 638 -45.10 -19.44 -11.29
C LEU A 638 -45.67 -18.15 -10.66
N ASP A 639 -46.76 -18.23 -9.89
CA ASP A 639 -47.36 -17.09 -9.16
C ASP A 639 -46.59 -16.69 -7.90
N SER A 640 -45.65 -17.52 -7.42
CA SER A 640 -44.87 -17.23 -6.22
C SER A 640 -44.06 -15.94 -6.38
N LYS A 641 -44.14 -15.02 -5.40
CA LYS A 641 -43.47 -13.72 -5.40
C LYS A 641 -41.98 -13.85 -5.06
N VAL A 642 -41.14 -13.85 -6.08
CA VAL A 642 -39.68 -13.94 -5.93
C VAL A 642 -39.08 -12.61 -5.46
N LEU A 643 -39.72 -11.50 -5.81
CA LEU A 643 -39.41 -10.14 -5.36
C LEU A 643 -40.70 -9.49 -4.90
N ASP A 644 -40.65 -8.45 -4.07
CA ASP A 644 -41.85 -7.87 -3.43
C ASP A 644 -42.93 -7.42 -4.44
N HIS A 645 -42.53 -7.18 -5.69
CA HIS A 645 -43.35 -6.68 -6.79
C HIS A 645 -43.43 -7.59 -8.03
N GLN A 646 -42.76 -8.75 -8.09
CA GLN A 646 -42.71 -9.60 -9.30
C GLN A 646 -42.88 -11.10 -8.99
N THR A 647 -43.73 -11.79 -9.76
CA THR A 647 -43.91 -13.25 -9.69
C THR A 647 -42.80 -14.00 -10.45
N ARG A 648 -42.60 -15.29 -10.15
CA ARG A 648 -41.61 -16.14 -10.84
C ARG A 648 -41.90 -16.24 -12.34
N GLY A 649 -43.16 -16.36 -12.73
CA GLY A 649 -43.58 -16.37 -14.13
C GLY A 649 -43.20 -15.08 -14.84
N GLN A 650 -43.41 -13.92 -14.21
CA GLN A 650 -42.98 -12.64 -14.75
C GLN A 650 -41.45 -12.52 -14.86
N LEU A 651 -40.71 -13.04 -13.87
CA LEU A 651 -39.24 -13.08 -13.90
C LEU A 651 -38.73 -13.95 -15.06
N TYR A 652 -39.44 -15.04 -15.37
CA TYR A 652 -39.10 -15.96 -16.45
C TYR A 652 -39.59 -15.51 -17.83
N GLY A 653 -40.40 -14.44 -17.90
CA GLY A 653 -40.99 -13.93 -19.13
C GLY A 653 -42.21 -14.73 -19.61
N PHE A 654 -42.87 -15.47 -18.72
CA PHE A 654 -44.12 -16.17 -19.04
C PHE A 654 -45.32 -15.27 -18.84
N GLU A 655 -46.19 -15.24 -19.85
CA GLU A 655 -47.44 -14.49 -19.82
C GLU A 655 -48.56 -15.33 -19.23
N LYS A 656 -49.38 -14.69 -18.38
CA LYS A 656 -50.56 -15.30 -17.79
C LYS A 656 -51.81 -14.68 -18.41
N PHE A 657 -52.65 -15.51 -19.01
CA PHE A 657 -53.91 -15.08 -19.61
C PHE A 657 -55.05 -15.98 -19.13
N ARG A 658 -56.18 -15.38 -18.74
CA ARG A 658 -57.38 -16.08 -18.21
C ARG A 658 -57.05 -17.14 -17.15
N GLY A 659 -56.10 -16.85 -16.26
CA GLY A 659 -55.73 -17.75 -15.15
C GLY A 659 -54.70 -18.83 -15.49
N HIS A 660 -54.22 -18.93 -16.73
CA HIS A 660 -53.23 -19.93 -17.15
C HIS A 660 -51.97 -19.29 -17.71
N TYR A 661 -50.82 -19.92 -17.50
CA TYR A 661 -49.57 -19.55 -18.15
C TYR A 661 -49.47 -20.13 -19.56
N TYR A 662 -48.95 -19.30 -20.47
CA TYR A 662 -48.77 -19.64 -21.88
C TYR A 662 -47.27 -19.72 -22.23
N PHE A 663 -46.95 -20.71 -23.08
CA PHE A 663 -45.58 -21.03 -23.46
C PHE A 663 -45.46 -21.16 -24.97
N ASN A 664 -44.26 -20.85 -25.48
CA ASN A 664 -43.81 -21.33 -26.78
C ASN A 664 -43.24 -22.74 -26.58
N ILE A 665 -43.90 -23.74 -27.19
CA ILE A 665 -43.63 -25.17 -26.95
C ILE A 665 -42.87 -25.75 -28.13
N THR A 666 -41.66 -26.23 -27.86
CA THR A 666 -40.82 -26.93 -28.84
C THR A 666 -40.46 -28.34 -28.34
N THR A 667 -40.11 -29.21 -29.28
CA THR A 667 -39.62 -30.57 -29.01
C THR A 667 -38.36 -30.82 -29.82
N LEU A 668 -37.47 -31.71 -29.39
CA LEU A 668 -36.27 -32.04 -30.16
C LEU A 668 -36.60 -32.95 -31.36
N HIS A 669 -35.86 -32.79 -32.46
CA HIS A 669 -35.79 -33.82 -33.51
C HIS A 669 -35.24 -35.13 -32.94
N GLN A 670 -35.62 -36.26 -33.57
CA GLN A 670 -35.30 -37.61 -33.08
C GLN A 670 -33.78 -37.85 -32.93
N ASP A 671 -32.97 -37.24 -33.79
CA ASP A 671 -31.50 -37.37 -33.80
C ASP A 671 -30.77 -36.11 -33.32
N ALA A 672 -31.49 -35.10 -32.81
CA ALA A 672 -30.88 -33.82 -32.44
C ALA A 672 -29.79 -33.95 -31.34
N LEU A 673 -29.89 -34.95 -30.47
CA LEU A 673 -28.92 -35.18 -29.40
C LEU A 673 -27.62 -35.79 -29.92
N THR A 674 -27.66 -36.57 -31.00
CA THR A 674 -26.45 -37.18 -31.59
C THR A 674 -25.59 -36.17 -32.34
N ASP A 675 -26.15 -35.00 -32.70
CA ASP A 675 -25.44 -33.91 -33.39
C ASP A 675 -24.43 -33.14 -32.52
N PHE A 676 -24.40 -33.42 -31.21
CA PHE A 676 -23.57 -32.73 -30.22
C PHE A 676 -22.57 -33.68 -29.56
N ASN A 677 -21.39 -33.85 -30.15
CA ASN A 677 -20.29 -34.62 -29.57
C ASN A 677 -19.93 -34.16 -28.14
N GLN A 678 -20.11 -32.87 -27.83
CA GLN A 678 -19.89 -32.32 -26.49
C GLN A 678 -20.76 -32.99 -25.41
N LEU A 679 -21.96 -33.51 -25.74
CA LEU A 679 -22.81 -34.21 -24.78
C LEU A 679 -22.18 -35.50 -24.27
N ASN A 680 -21.43 -36.22 -25.11
CA ASN A 680 -20.69 -37.41 -24.70
C ASN A 680 -19.51 -37.04 -23.79
N ASN A 681 -18.80 -35.95 -24.10
CA ASN A 681 -17.71 -35.46 -23.25
C ASN A 681 -18.22 -35.05 -21.87
N ILE A 682 -19.38 -34.37 -21.82
CA ILE A 682 -20.03 -33.98 -20.56
C ILE A 682 -20.46 -35.21 -19.76
N GLU A 683 -21.05 -36.22 -20.40
CA GLU A 683 -21.42 -37.46 -19.71
C GLU A 683 -20.21 -38.16 -19.11
N THR A 684 -19.13 -38.34 -19.89
CA THR A 684 -17.88 -38.95 -19.42
C THR A 684 -17.28 -38.15 -18.27
N PHE A 685 -17.34 -36.82 -18.32
CA PHE A 685 -16.87 -35.97 -17.24
C PHE A 685 -17.72 -36.16 -15.96
N ILE A 686 -19.04 -36.24 -16.11
CA ILE A 686 -19.99 -36.34 -14.99
C ILE A 686 -19.97 -37.73 -14.33
N SER A 687 -19.70 -38.80 -15.08
CA SER A 687 -19.76 -40.17 -14.57
C SER A 687 -18.76 -40.47 -13.46
N ASP A 688 -17.56 -39.86 -13.48
CA ASP A 688 -16.54 -39.99 -12.42
C ASP A 688 -16.33 -38.69 -11.61
N PHE A 689 -17.25 -37.72 -11.72
CA PHE A 689 -17.09 -36.47 -11.00
C PHE A 689 -17.25 -36.66 -9.49
N ARG A 690 -16.14 -36.53 -8.77
CA ARG A 690 -16.06 -36.57 -7.31
C ARG A 690 -15.19 -35.43 -6.79
N SER A 691 -15.64 -34.82 -5.70
CA SER A 691 -14.84 -33.88 -4.93
C SER A 691 -13.64 -34.61 -4.32
N ASP A 692 -12.53 -33.88 -4.11
CA ASP A 692 -11.39 -34.45 -3.40
C ASP A 692 -11.76 -34.82 -1.96
N LYS A 693 -12.74 -34.16 -1.35
CA LYS A 693 -13.33 -34.60 -0.08
C LYS A 693 -13.87 -36.02 -0.15
N GLU A 694 -14.74 -36.32 -1.12
CA GLU A 694 -15.32 -37.67 -1.29
C GLU A 694 -14.21 -38.69 -1.55
N ARG A 695 -13.26 -38.37 -2.44
CA ARG A 695 -12.16 -39.27 -2.77
C ARG A 695 -11.25 -39.52 -1.57
N ILE A 696 -10.93 -38.50 -0.77
CA ILE A 696 -10.13 -38.63 0.46
C ILE A 696 -10.86 -39.49 1.49
N PHE A 697 -12.18 -39.39 1.57
CA PHE A 697 -12.98 -40.20 2.50
C PHE A 697 -13.03 -41.68 2.11
N GLU A 698 -12.84 -42.00 0.83
CA GLU A 698 -12.77 -43.36 0.29
C GLU A 698 -11.35 -43.95 0.30
N LEU A 699 -10.31 -43.14 0.58
CA LEU A 699 -8.93 -43.64 0.61
C LEU A 699 -8.74 -44.68 1.74
N PRO A 700 -7.93 -45.73 1.50
CA PRO A 700 -7.58 -46.68 2.54
C PRO A 700 -6.80 -46.00 3.67
N ASN A 701 -6.78 -46.64 4.84
CA ASN A 701 -5.97 -46.18 5.95
C ASN A 701 -4.50 -46.04 5.52
N ILE A 702 -3.88 -44.93 5.91
CA ILE A 702 -2.47 -44.66 5.67
C ILE A 702 -1.68 -44.89 6.96
N ILE A 703 -0.40 -45.16 6.79
CA ILE A 703 0.56 -45.26 7.90
C ILE A 703 1.46 -44.04 7.85
N LEU A 704 1.53 -43.32 8.96
CA LEU A 704 2.27 -42.07 9.06
C LEU A 704 2.97 -42.05 10.43
N ASN A 705 4.31 -42.17 10.45
CA ASN A 705 5.11 -42.39 11.67
C ASN A 705 4.57 -43.51 12.59
N LYS A 706 4.27 -44.70 12.04
CA LYS A 706 3.69 -45.86 12.75
C LYS A 706 2.27 -45.66 13.29
N LEU A 707 1.62 -44.52 13.02
CA LEU A 707 0.20 -44.29 13.30
C LEU A 707 -0.63 -44.67 12.07
N THR A 708 -1.61 -45.56 12.25
CA THR A 708 -2.55 -45.95 11.18
C THR A 708 -3.87 -45.21 11.35
N PHE A 709 -4.31 -44.49 10.32
CA PHE A 709 -5.57 -43.75 10.36
C PHE A 709 -6.16 -43.50 8.98
N SER A 710 -7.45 -43.20 8.93
CA SER A 710 -8.16 -42.83 7.70
C SER A 710 -7.77 -41.40 7.27
N PRO A 711 -7.41 -41.17 6.00
CA PRO A 711 -7.20 -39.84 5.43
C PRO A 711 -8.34 -38.84 5.71
N SER A 712 -9.58 -39.32 5.83
CA SER A 712 -10.75 -38.51 6.23
C SER A 712 -10.56 -37.80 7.57
N LEU A 713 -9.79 -38.36 8.50
CA LEU A 713 -9.50 -37.78 9.80
C LEU A 713 -8.77 -36.44 9.65
N ILE A 714 -7.70 -36.40 8.85
CA ILE A 714 -6.93 -35.18 8.60
C ILE A 714 -7.83 -34.12 7.96
N TYR A 715 -8.68 -34.52 7.02
CA TYR A 715 -9.64 -33.60 6.40
C TYR A 715 -10.64 -33.03 7.42
N LYS A 716 -11.23 -33.86 8.27
CA LYS A 716 -12.17 -33.44 9.33
C LYS A 716 -11.51 -32.49 10.34
N MET A 717 -10.23 -32.70 10.65
CA MET A 717 -9.42 -31.82 11.50
C MET A 717 -9.09 -30.46 10.84
N GLY A 718 -9.47 -30.24 9.58
CA GLY A 718 -9.16 -29.02 8.84
C GLY A 718 -7.72 -28.99 8.32
N GLY A 719 -7.14 -30.15 8.01
CA GLY A 719 -5.79 -30.23 7.46
C GLY A 719 -5.62 -29.53 6.11
N MET A 720 -4.41 -29.03 5.87
CA MET A 720 -3.98 -28.24 4.73
C MET A 720 -2.58 -28.68 4.31
N PHE A 721 -2.27 -28.60 3.03
CA PHE A 721 -0.93 -28.87 2.50
C PHE A 721 -0.20 -27.55 2.20
N GLY A 722 0.58 -27.06 3.16
CA GLY A 722 1.05 -25.68 3.16
C GLY A 722 -0.12 -24.71 3.36
N GLU A 723 -0.34 -23.81 2.41
CA GLU A 723 -1.45 -22.83 2.45
C GLU A 723 -2.69 -23.29 1.65
N GLN A 724 -2.66 -24.47 1.02
CA GLN A 724 -3.74 -24.99 0.18
C GLN A 724 -4.54 -26.10 0.89
N GLY A 725 -5.78 -26.33 0.47
CA GLY A 725 -6.57 -27.47 0.91
C GLY A 725 -5.96 -28.82 0.49
N LEU A 726 -6.38 -29.89 1.15
CA LEU A 726 -5.91 -31.25 0.85
C LEU A 726 -6.48 -31.77 -0.47
N SER A 727 -5.62 -32.39 -1.26
CA SER A 727 -5.94 -33.17 -2.44
C SER A 727 -5.59 -34.64 -2.23
N VAL A 728 -6.16 -35.52 -3.06
CA VAL A 728 -5.89 -36.96 -3.00
C VAL A 728 -4.39 -37.25 -3.23
N GLU A 729 -3.75 -36.49 -4.11
CA GLU A 729 -2.33 -36.64 -4.45
C GLU A 729 -1.42 -36.34 -3.26
N ASN A 730 -1.87 -35.55 -2.28
CA ASN A 730 -1.09 -35.30 -1.06
C ASN A 730 -0.89 -36.58 -0.23
N PHE A 731 -1.81 -37.53 -0.33
CA PHE A 731 -1.75 -38.80 0.40
C PHE A 731 -0.88 -39.86 -0.29
N SER A 732 -0.45 -39.62 -1.53
CA SER A 732 0.48 -40.50 -2.26
C SER A 732 1.91 -40.45 -1.74
N SER A 733 2.24 -39.51 -0.84
CA SER A 733 3.58 -39.39 -0.23
C SER A 733 3.46 -39.01 1.25
N PRO A 734 3.24 -39.98 2.16
CA PRO A 734 2.97 -39.72 3.57
C PRO A 734 4.04 -38.87 4.29
N GLU A 735 5.32 -39.03 3.95
CA GLU A 735 6.41 -38.22 4.52
C GLU A 735 6.34 -36.74 4.10
N LYS A 736 6.01 -36.49 2.83
CA LYS A 736 5.80 -35.13 2.31
C LYS A 736 4.53 -34.52 2.89
N LEU A 737 3.48 -35.32 3.07
CA LEU A 737 2.27 -34.90 3.76
C LEU A 737 2.61 -34.41 5.17
N LEU A 738 3.29 -35.21 5.99
CA LEU A 738 3.60 -34.85 7.36
C LEU A 738 4.43 -33.57 7.48
N SER A 739 5.47 -33.44 6.66
CA SER A 739 6.37 -32.27 6.70
C SER A 739 5.64 -30.96 6.35
N ARG A 740 4.66 -31.01 5.45
CA ARG A 740 3.92 -29.82 4.98
C ARG A 740 2.53 -29.65 5.56
N LEU A 741 2.03 -30.62 6.33
CA LEU A 741 0.70 -30.57 6.94
C LEU A 741 0.58 -29.37 7.87
N ARG A 742 -0.43 -28.55 7.65
CA ARG A 742 -0.91 -27.49 8.55
C ARG A 742 -2.40 -27.72 8.85
N PHE A 743 -2.96 -27.00 9.80
CA PHE A 743 -4.37 -27.13 10.17
C PHE A 743 -5.04 -25.76 10.24
N ASN A 744 -6.24 -25.63 9.68
CA ASN A 744 -7.10 -24.49 9.92
C ASN A 744 -7.51 -24.48 11.41
N ALA A 745 -7.10 -23.44 12.14
CA ALA A 745 -7.23 -23.34 13.59
C ALA A 745 -8.68 -23.47 14.06
N ARG A 746 -9.62 -22.83 13.35
CA ARG A 746 -11.05 -22.89 13.66
C ARG A 746 -11.61 -24.30 13.46
N LYS A 747 -11.37 -24.91 12.30
CA LYS A 747 -11.85 -26.27 12.01
C LYS A 747 -11.26 -27.30 12.97
N LEU A 748 -9.98 -27.16 13.31
CA LEU A 748 -9.33 -28.05 14.28
C LEU A 748 -9.94 -27.92 15.67
N LYS A 749 -10.18 -26.69 16.14
CA LYS A 749 -10.88 -26.41 17.39
C LYS A 749 -12.27 -27.03 17.39
N ASP A 750 -13.06 -26.75 16.35
CA ASP A 750 -14.42 -27.25 16.22
C ASP A 750 -14.44 -28.79 16.21
N TYR A 751 -13.46 -29.43 15.55
CA TYR A 751 -13.32 -30.90 15.54
C TYR A 751 -13.00 -31.48 16.92
N LEU A 752 -12.03 -30.89 17.64
CA LEU A 752 -11.61 -31.36 18.97
C LEU A 752 -12.69 -31.16 20.04
N LEU A 753 -13.52 -30.11 19.90
CA LEU A 753 -14.62 -29.81 20.81
C LEU A 753 -15.93 -30.53 20.46
N ASN A 754 -15.99 -31.26 19.33
CA ASN A 754 -17.23 -31.89 18.88
C ASN A 754 -17.58 -33.14 19.73
N GLN A 755 -18.71 -33.07 20.44
CA GLN A 755 -19.21 -34.16 21.28
C GLN A 755 -19.47 -35.46 20.50
N ASN A 756 -19.86 -35.34 19.23
CA ASN A 756 -20.25 -36.45 18.36
C ASN A 756 -19.05 -37.20 17.75
N THR A 757 -17.83 -36.69 17.86
CA THR A 757 -16.62 -37.36 17.37
C THR A 757 -16.30 -38.59 18.23
N GLN A 758 -15.95 -39.73 17.65
CA GLN A 758 -15.64 -40.94 18.44
C GLN A 758 -14.37 -40.73 19.29
N ALA A 759 -14.38 -41.28 20.50
CA ALA A 759 -13.30 -41.14 21.48
C ALA A 759 -11.92 -41.57 20.92
N HIS A 760 -11.90 -42.69 20.18
CA HIS A 760 -10.70 -43.22 19.53
C HIS A 760 -10.20 -42.32 18.38
N GLU A 761 -11.09 -41.66 17.60
CA GLU A 761 -10.66 -40.73 16.54
C GLU A 761 -9.92 -39.53 17.14
N VAL A 762 -10.38 -39.03 18.30
CA VAL A 762 -9.73 -37.93 19.02
C VAL A 762 -8.34 -38.32 19.53
N GLU A 763 -8.16 -39.55 20.04
CA GLU A 763 -6.84 -40.06 20.46
C GLU A 763 -5.84 -40.11 19.30
N ILE A 764 -6.28 -40.60 18.13
CA ILE A 764 -5.45 -40.62 16.92
C ILE A 764 -5.12 -39.19 16.46
N ALA A 765 -6.11 -38.29 16.43
CA ALA A 765 -5.91 -36.88 16.07
C ALA A 765 -4.86 -36.19 16.95
N ILE A 766 -4.95 -36.40 18.27
CA ILE A 766 -3.98 -35.86 19.24
C ILE A 766 -2.58 -36.45 19.01
N THR A 767 -2.49 -37.75 18.76
CA THR A 767 -1.21 -38.42 18.49
C THR A 767 -0.57 -37.87 17.23
N LEU A 768 -1.35 -37.66 16.16
CA LEU A 768 -0.90 -37.03 14.92
C LEU A 768 -0.40 -35.59 15.14
N LEU A 769 -1.12 -34.79 15.94
CA LEU A 769 -0.70 -33.42 16.28
C LEU A 769 0.62 -33.43 17.05
N LYS A 770 0.79 -34.32 18.04
CA LYS A 770 2.04 -34.47 18.80
C LYS A 770 3.21 -34.84 17.89
N GLU A 771 3.03 -35.78 16.99
CA GLU A 771 4.05 -36.15 15.99
C GLU A 771 4.40 -34.98 15.07
N LYS A 772 3.39 -34.19 14.66
CA LYS A 772 3.62 -33.00 13.83
C LYS A 772 4.40 -31.91 14.58
N ILE A 773 4.12 -31.69 15.86
CA ILE A 773 4.83 -30.72 16.71
C ILE A 773 6.30 -31.10 16.89
N LYS A 774 6.63 -32.40 16.97
CA LYS A 774 8.04 -32.85 17.01
C LYS A 774 8.83 -32.44 15.77
N ILE A 775 8.19 -32.41 14.60
CA ILE A 775 8.82 -32.07 13.30
C ILE A 775 8.85 -30.55 13.08
N THR A 776 7.85 -29.82 13.58
CA THR A 776 7.76 -28.36 13.48
C THR A 776 7.55 -27.81 14.90
N PRO A 777 8.61 -27.39 15.62
CA PRO A 777 8.60 -27.16 17.08
C PRO A 777 7.83 -25.91 17.54
N SER A 778 6.79 -25.49 16.82
CA SER A 778 5.87 -24.43 17.20
C SER A 778 4.44 -24.79 16.81
N ILE A 779 3.55 -24.88 17.80
CA ILE A 779 2.11 -25.10 17.57
C ILE A 779 1.53 -24.00 16.67
N SER A 780 1.94 -22.75 16.88
CA SER A 780 1.48 -21.64 16.03
C SER A 780 1.92 -21.77 14.56
N ALA A 781 3.05 -22.46 14.29
CA ALA A 781 3.57 -22.65 12.93
C ALA A 781 2.85 -23.75 12.15
N ILE A 782 2.09 -24.61 12.84
CA ILE A 782 1.28 -25.67 12.21
C ILE A 782 -0.20 -25.26 12.06
N LEU A 783 -0.58 -24.07 12.54
CA LEU A 783 -1.94 -23.55 12.50
C LEU A 783 -2.08 -22.41 11.48
N GLU A 784 -3.20 -22.41 10.74
CA GLU A 784 -3.63 -21.34 9.83
C GLU A 784 -4.98 -20.74 10.20
N GLY A 785 -5.22 -19.47 9.84
CA GLY A 785 -6.46 -18.75 10.18
C GLY A 785 -6.25 -17.53 11.08
N GLU A 786 -7.34 -17.02 11.65
CA GLU A 786 -7.31 -15.79 12.44
C GLU A 786 -6.50 -15.94 13.73
N LYS A 787 -5.87 -14.85 14.19
CA LYS A 787 -4.98 -14.86 15.36
C LYS A 787 -5.70 -15.35 16.64
N GLU A 788 -6.97 -15.00 16.79
CA GLU A 788 -7.79 -15.41 17.93
C GLU A 788 -8.07 -16.92 17.91
N ASP A 789 -8.48 -17.46 16.76
CA ASP A 789 -8.61 -18.91 16.58
C ASP A 789 -7.27 -19.63 16.76
N LYS A 790 -6.17 -19.13 16.19
CA LYS A 790 -4.83 -19.72 16.41
C LYS A 790 -4.46 -19.73 17.90
N LYS A 791 -4.75 -18.67 18.65
CA LYS A 791 -4.50 -18.60 20.09
C LYS A 791 -5.35 -19.62 20.84
N MET A 792 -6.67 -19.60 20.66
CA MET A 792 -7.59 -20.54 21.32
C MET A 792 -7.23 -21.99 21.04
N THR A 793 -6.94 -22.32 19.78
CA THR A 793 -6.53 -23.68 19.38
C THR A 793 -5.15 -24.03 19.93
N THR A 794 -4.23 -23.07 20.05
CA THR A 794 -2.93 -23.31 20.69
C THR A 794 -3.11 -23.62 22.18
N ASP A 795 -3.90 -22.82 22.90
CA ASP A 795 -4.20 -23.02 24.32
C ASP A 795 -4.88 -24.39 24.53
N LEU A 796 -5.81 -24.76 23.64
CA LEU A 796 -6.48 -26.06 23.63
C LEU A 796 -5.48 -27.21 23.45
N ILE A 797 -4.57 -27.12 22.47
CA ILE A 797 -3.55 -28.15 22.22
C ILE A 797 -2.55 -28.24 23.38
N GLN A 798 -2.15 -27.12 23.96
CA GLN A 798 -1.24 -27.08 25.12
C GLN A 798 -1.87 -27.67 26.39
N SER A 799 -3.20 -27.63 26.50
CA SER A 799 -3.92 -28.26 27.62
C SER A 799 -3.88 -29.80 27.58
N ILE A 800 -3.47 -30.39 26.44
CA ILE A 800 -3.39 -31.85 26.26
C ILE A 800 -2.21 -32.40 27.07
N PRO A 801 -2.45 -33.35 28.01
CA PRO A 801 -1.39 -33.96 28.81
C PRO A 801 -0.34 -34.70 27.96
N ASP A 802 0.92 -34.68 28.38
CA ASP A 802 2.01 -35.41 27.72
C ASP A 802 1.86 -36.93 27.84
N LYS A 803 1.34 -37.43 28.97
CA LYS A 803 1.08 -38.85 29.21
C LYS A 803 -0.22 -39.30 28.51
N PRO A 804 -0.33 -40.57 28.06
CA PRO A 804 -1.58 -41.10 27.52
C PRO A 804 -2.67 -41.06 28.61
N VAL A 805 -3.78 -40.38 28.32
CA VAL A 805 -4.95 -40.26 29.19
C VAL A 805 -6.14 -40.81 28.42
N SER A 806 -7.10 -41.46 29.10
CA SER A 806 -8.27 -42.05 28.44
C SER A 806 -9.06 -41.00 27.65
N SER A 807 -9.54 -41.36 26.46
CA SER A 807 -10.39 -40.51 25.62
C SER A 807 -11.59 -39.88 26.32
N SER A 808 -12.18 -40.56 27.31
CA SER A 808 -13.26 -40.03 28.14
C SER A 808 -12.85 -38.82 28.97
N HIS A 809 -11.62 -38.80 29.49
CA HIS A 809 -11.08 -37.74 30.33
C HIS A 809 -10.56 -36.56 29.49
N LEU A 810 -10.02 -36.82 28.30
CA LEU A 810 -9.63 -35.78 27.33
C LEU A 810 -10.83 -34.97 26.84
N LYS A 811 -11.94 -35.65 26.49
CA LYS A 811 -13.20 -34.96 26.14
C LYS A 811 -13.67 -34.06 27.29
N LYS A 812 -13.72 -34.58 28.51
CA LYS A 812 -14.18 -33.83 29.70
C LYS A 812 -13.36 -32.55 29.91
N LYS A 813 -12.03 -32.61 29.78
CA LYS A 813 -11.13 -31.47 29.94
C LYS A 813 -11.30 -30.40 28.85
N PHE A 814 -11.59 -30.82 27.61
CA PHE A 814 -11.89 -29.87 26.52
C PHE A 814 -13.20 -29.10 26.73
N PHE A 815 -14.18 -29.70 27.41
CA PHE A 815 -15.45 -29.02 27.74
C PHE A 815 -15.34 -28.07 28.94
N GLU A 816 -14.35 -28.25 29.82
CA GLU A 816 -14.06 -27.31 30.93
C GLU A 816 -13.44 -25.98 30.44
N TYR A 817 -13.07 -25.88 29.14
CA TYR A 817 -12.51 -24.70 28.49
C TYR A 817 -13.55 -23.81 27.78
N LEU A 818 -14.83 -24.21 27.78
CA LEU A 818 -15.98 -23.39 27.38
C LEU A 818 -16.53 -22.65 28.62
#